data_AF-A0A9E7FVR4-F1
#
_entry.id   AF-A0A9E7FVR4-F1
#
_cell.length_a   1.000
_cell.length_b   1.000
_cell.length_c   1.000
_cell.angle_alpha   90.00
_cell.angle_beta   90.00
_cell.angle_gamma   90.00
#
_symmetry.space_group_name_H-M   'P 1'
#
loop_
_entity.id
_entity.type
_entity.pdbx_description
1 polymer ?
#
loop_
_entity_poly.entity_id
_entity_poly.type
_entity_poly.pdbx_seq_one_letter_code
_entity_poly.pdbx_strand_id
1 'polypeptide(L)'
;MLTISRGRFLSLLALNLPSPPKPFSPSPSLILLLRRRLPLSPSPPVPRRFFGASPTPSTPMAHRGKQTTQWKEKQRPAAVGSPPSSPVTASAVADGVGRLSIADDPAARSPPMQLGGAPLSNQGSVKSQQKGLWKPKSYVTASSAVAAPVESAIGSVPAEEETGSSANNLMKLFKGPIGAHFNVDNNTFSHAQIRATFYPKFENEKSDQEIRMRMIEMVSHGQATVEVSLKHSGSLFMYAGHHGGAYAKNSFGNIYTAVGVFVLSRMFLEAWGTEAGKMQAQFNNFLEENRICISMELVTAVLGDHGQRPLDDYVVVTAVTDLGHGKPKFYSTPELIAFCRKWRLPTNHVWLFSTRKSVTSFFAAFDALCEEGTATPVCKALNEVADISVPGSKDHIKVQGEILEGLVARVVSCDSSKHMEKVLKDFPPPALDGVGLDLGPTLREVCAANRSDEKQQVKALLQNAGTSMCPDYADWFGIEESGVHSRQADRSVLSKFLQAHPTDYATTKLQEMIRLIRQRHFPAAFKCYYNFHKVNSLSSDNIHYKMVIHIHSDSVFRRYQQEMRRNQGLWPLYRGFFVDVNLFKVNKERATDFAKDSNSLLKNINGNLEASSLVTDGLADEDANLMIKLKFLTYKLRTFLIRNGLSILFKDGPQMKIWGTSAGKQRELSKMAVYIRRKYGNKQLSTSTYLSEAEPFLEQYATRSPQNQVLVGAAGNLVRTENLLAIIEASRDEEGDIHHDVEAPSSPTHAAKDTVLKDEGLIVFFPGIPGCAKSALCKEILNAPGGLGDKRPVHSLMGDLIKGRYWQKVADERKKRPYTITLADKNAPNEEVWRQIEDMCRSTMASAVPVIPESEGTDSNPFSLDALAVFIFRVLQRVNHPGNLDKASPNAGYVLLMFYHLYDGKACKFDGLSYGNRREFESELYERFGSLVKMPLLKPDRNPLPDPVKDILNEGINLYRLHTNRHGRMEPAKGSYAKEWARWEKRLREILFGNADHLNSIQVPFDLAVKQVLEQLKDVAKGGYKTPDTEKRKFGNIVFAAVTLPVGEIKNLLDKLANEDPKAKSFLEDKNLVNNLMKAHITLAHKRSHGVTTVASYGVFLNQNLPVDFTALLFSDKLAALEAQLGSINGEKINSKNEWPHATLWTAPGTAPKEANTLPQLVSEGKATRIDIVPPVTVSGVLDFY
;
A
#
# COMPACT_ATOMS: atom_id res chain seq x y z
N MET A 1 -16.36 17.11 56.93
CA MET A 1 -17.27 16.41 57.86
C MET A 1 -18.71 16.56 57.38
N LEU A 2 -19.62 15.77 57.95
CA LEU A 2 -21.10 15.72 57.81
C LEU A 2 -21.76 16.99 57.22
N THR A 3 -22.50 16.98 56.09
CA THR A 3 -23.80 16.34 55.75
C THR A 3 -25.05 16.90 56.45
N ILE A 4 -26.02 17.45 55.70
CA ILE A 4 -27.49 17.49 55.94
C ILE A 4 -28.21 18.26 54.79
N SER A 5 -29.55 18.26 54.67
CA SER A 5 -30.34 17.24 53.96
C SER A 5 -31.83 17.63 53.81
N ARG A 6 -32.29 17.96 52.58
CA ARG A 6 -33.73 18.19 52.17
C ARG A 6 -34.40 19.45 52.78
N GLY A 7 -35.43 20.08 52.18
CA GLY A 7 -35.95 19.99 50.80
C GLY A 7 -37.44 20.43 50.62
N ARG A 8 -37.76 21.09 49.48
CA ARG A 8 -39.09 21.39 48.88
C ARG A 8 -40.09 22.35 49.57
N PHE A 9 -40.65 23.30 48.80
CA PHE A 9 -42.07 23.59 48.44
C PHE A 9 -42.03 24.87 47.54
N LEU A 10 -42.50 24.90 46.27
CA LEU A 10 -43.88 25.12 45.75
C LEU A 10 -44.50 26.49 46.16
N SER A 11 -45.19 27.29 45.31
CA SER A 11 -45.50 27.24 43.85
C SER A 11 -46.21 28.55 43.37
N LEU A 12 -46.75 28.57 42.13
CA LEU A 12 -47.50 29.65 41.39
C LEU A 12 -46.63 30.49 40.41
N LEU A 13 -47.06 30.88 39.20
CA LEU A 13 -48.32 30.64 38.43
C LEU A 13 -48.02 30.57 36.90
N ALA A 14 -49.06 30.33 36.07
CA ALA A 14 -49.00 30.00 34.62
C ALA A 14 -48.75 31.24 33.70
N LEU A 15 -48.49 31.18 32.38
CA LEU A 15 -48.81 30.20 31.30
C LEU A 15 -47.52 29.95 30.41
N ASN A 16 -47.48 29.30 29.23
CA ASN A 16 -48.49 28.76 28.30
C ASN A 16 -47.97 27.52 27.49
N LEU A 17 -48.30 27.41 26.18
CA LEU A 17 -48.09 26.28 25.24
C LEU A 17 -47.70 26.82 23.82
N PRO A 18 -47.23 26.03 22.82
CA PRO A 18 -47.53 24.61 22.54
C PRO A 18 -46.30 23.68 22.28
N SER A 19 -46.55 22.45 21.82
CA SER A 19 -45.58 21.33 21.77
C SER A 19 -45.73 20.38 20.55
N PRO A 20 -44.67 19.63 20.16
CA PRO A 20 -44.70 18.56 19.14
C PRO A 20 -44.94 17.14 19.73
N PRO A 21 -45.24 16.11 18.89
CA PRO A 21 -45.84 14.84 19.34
C PRO A 21 -44.87 13.72 19.75
N LYS A 22 -45.42 12.66 20.39
CA LYS A 22 -44.74 11.42 20.79
C LYS A 22 -44.95 10.26 19.77
N PRO A 23 -44.03 9.28 19.68
CA PRO A 23 -44.20 8.06 18.89
C PRO A 23 -45.13 7.03 19.55
N PHE A 24 -45.71 6.15 18.74
CA PHE A 24 -46.57 5.02 19.17
C PHE A 24 -45.80 3.71 19.38
N SER A 25 -46.37 2.81 20.19
CA SER A 25 -45.90 1.45 20.42
C SER A 25 -46.67 0.39 19.60
N PRO A 26 -46.04 -0.72 19.18
CA PRO A 26 -46.72 -1.88 18.61
C PRO A 26 -47.04 -2.95 19.69
N SER A 27 -48.04 -3.79 19.42
CA SER A 27 -48.41 -4.96 20.21
C SER A 27 -48.59 -6.22 19.31
N PRO A 28 -48.55 -7.45 19.84
CA PRO A 28 -48.27 -8.66 19.04
C PRO A 28 -49.50 -9.56 18.77
N SER A 29 -49.34 -10.53 17.84
CA SER A 29 -50.17 -11.74 17.50
C SER A 29 -50.38 -11.84 15.97
N LEU A 30 -50.60 -12.97 15.26
CA LEU A 30 -50.54 -14.45 15.42
C LEU A 30 -50.64 -15.01 13.93
N ILE A 31 -50.37 -16.25 13.48
CA ILE A 31 -49.75 -17.51 13.97
C ILE A 31 -49.41 -18.42 12.75
N LEU A 32 -48.61 -19.49 12.93
CA LEU A 32 -48.40 -20.64 12.00
C LEU A 32 -47.70 -20.33 10.65
N LEU A 33 -47.03 -21.28 9.95
CA LEU A 33 -47.07 -22.75 9.99
C LEU A 33 -45.67 -23.38 10.11
N LEU A 34 -45.54 -24.52 10.81
CA LEU A 34 -44.30 -25.30 10.96
C LEU A 34 -44.19 -26.45 9.96
N ARG A 35 -42.95 -26.86 9.63
CA ARG A 35 -42.63 -28.31 9.52
C ARG A 35 -41.19 -28.63 9.94
N ARG A 36 -41.07 -29.47 10.99
CA ARG A 36 -39.81 -30.03 11.51
C ARG A 36 -39.31 -31.19 10.64
N ARG A 37 -38.00 -31.44 10.66
CA ARG A 37 -37.43 -32.76 11.06
C ARG A 37 -36.21 -32.55 11.96
N LEU A 38 -35.92 -33.54 12.81
CA LEU A 38 -34.84 -33.57 13.80
C LEU A 38 -33.94 -34.82 13.57
N PRO A 39 -32.77 -34.94 14.23
CA PRO A 39 -31.63 -35.69 13.67
C PRO A 39 -31.53 -37.16 14.11
N LEU A 40 -30.61 -37.89 13.47
CA LEU A 40 -30.09 -39.19 13.93
C LEU A 40 -28.56 -39.25 13.79
N SER A 41 -27.95 -40.10 14.63
CA SER A 41 -26.52 -40.42 14.73
C SER A 41 -26.39 -41.73 15.54
N PRO A 42 -25.20 -42.35 15.75
CA PRO A 42 -23.88 -42.19 15.12
C PRO A 42 -23.24 -43.55 14.68
N SER A 43 -21.93 -43.55 14.43
CA SER A 43 -20.93 -44.66 14.59
C SER A 43 -20.43 -45.48 13.36
N PRO A 44 -19.19 -46.05 13.40
CA PRO A 44 -18.40 -46.52 12.23
C PRO A 44 -17.79 -47.94 12.49
N PRO A 45 -16.53 -48.33 12.15
CA PRO A 45 -15.58 -48.04 11.03
C PRO A 45 -15.13 -49.37 10.32
N VAL A 46 -13.88 -49.45 9.81
CA VAL A 46 -12.96 -50.64 9.58
C VAL A 46 -12.30 -50.67 8.16
N PRO A 47 -11.01 -51.11 8.00
CA PRO A 47 -10.10 -50.52 6.99
C PRO A 47 -9.20 -51.52 6.19
N ARG A 48 -8.24 -50.99 5.38
CA ARG A 48 -6.82 -51.43 5.15
C ARG A 48 -6.20 -50.59 3.98
N ARG A 49 -4.91 -50.19 3.93
CA ARG A 49 -3.59 -50.91 3.87
C ARG A 49 -3.46 -51.76 2.58
N PHE A 50 -2.32 -51.88 1.89
CA PHE A 50 -0.89 -51.68 2.25
C PHE A 50 -0.02 -51.10 1.09
N PHE A 51 1.31 -51.19 1.22
CA PHE A 51 2.41 -50.76 0.31
C PHE A 51 2.38 -51.48 -1.08
N GLY A 52 3.22 -51.20 -2.10
CA GLY A 52 4.33 -50.24 -2.31
C GLY A 52 5.31 -50.75 -3.39
N ALA A 53 6.57 -50.28 -3.36
CA ALA A 53 7.73 -50.71 -4.15
C ALA A 53 7.91 -50.22 -5.63
N SER A 54 9.18 -49.96 -5.92
CA SER A 54 9.92 -49.75 -7.19
C SER A 54 9.91 -51.04 -8.09
N PRO A 55 10.47 -51.08 -9.34
CA PRO A 55 11.57 -50.25 -9.86
C PRO A 55 11.59 -49.87 -11.36
N THR A 56 12.72 -49.25 -11.74
CA THR A 56 13.30 -48.98 -13.07
C THR A 56 13.90 -50.25 -13.71
N PRO A 57 14.59 -50.23 -14.90
CA PRO A 57 14.68 -49.23 -16.00
C PRO A 57 14.44 -49.84 -17.42
N SER A 58 14.46 -49.02 -18.49
CA SER A 58 15.27 -49.27 -19.74
C SER A 58 15.07 -48.24 -20.87
N THR A 59 16.12 -48.05 -21.67
CA THR A 59 16.22 -47.47 -23.04
C THR A 59 16.63 -48.64 -24.01
N PRO A 60 16.85 -48.52 -25.36
CA PRO A 60 17.23 -47.35 -26.19
C PRO A 60 16.70 -47.33 -27.68
N MET A 61 17.35 -46.52 -28.54
CA MET A 61 17.41 -46.59 -30.04
C MET A 61 16.20 -46.13 -30.91
N ALA A 62 16.31 -45.84 -32.23
CA ALA A 62 17.37 -45.16 -33.02
C ALA A 62 16.94 -44.83 -34.50
N HIS A 63 17.57 -43.79 -35.09
CA HIS A 63 17.94 -43.60 -36.53
C HIS A 63 16.95 -43.39 -37.73
N ARG A 64 17.30 -42.35 -38.54
CA ARG A 64 17.24 -42.19 -40.03
C ARG A 64 15.86 -42.15 -40.75
N GLY A 65 15.69 -41.47 -41.91
CA GLY A 65 16.51 -40.42 -42.55
C GLY A 65 16.33 -40.19 -44.08
N LYS A 66 16.57 -38.93 -44.53
CA LYS A 66 16.96 -38.45 -45.90
C LYS A 66 16.08 -38.69 -47.16
N GLN A 67 15.87 -37.62 -47.94
CA GLN A 67 16.46 -37.48 -49.31
C GLN A 67 16.50 -36.00 -49.80
N THR A 68 16.98 -35.75 -51.03
CA THR A 68 17.92 -34.63 -51.35
C THR A 68 18.07 -34.27 -52.85
N THR A 69 18.27 -32.98 -53.19
CA THR A 69 18.93 -32.48 -54.44
C THR A 69 19.28 -30.97 -54.36
N GLN A 70 20.23 -30.33 -55.12
CA GLN A 70 21.61 -30.71 -55.50
C GLN A 70 22.44 -29.53 -56.12
N TRP A 71 23.51 -29.04 -55.44
CA TRP A 71 24.78 -28.43 -55.97
C TRP A 71 24.70 -27.15 -56.88
N LYS A 72 25.72 -26.28 -57.09
CA LYS A 72 27.20 -26.39 -57.30
C LYS A 72 28.03 -25.18 -56.76
N GLU A 73 29.35 -25.16 -57.03
CA GLU A 73 30.41 -24.35 -56.40
C GLU A 73 31.40 -23.69 -57.43
N LYS A 74 31.99 -22.52 -57.14
CA LYS A 74 33.41 -22.16 -57.52
C LYS A 74 34.02 -20.98 -56.71
N GLN A 75 35.27 -20.56 -57.03
CA GLN A 75 36.29 -20.07 -56.07
C GLN A 75 36.94 -18.68 -56.39
N ARG A 76 37.92 -18.26 -55.55
CA ARG A 76 38.71 -16.98 -55.53
C ARG A 76 39.78 -16.84 -56.64
N PRO A 77 40.39 -15.63 -56.84
CA PRO A 77 41.64 -15.17 -56.17
C PRO A 77 41.47 -13.74 -55.55
N ALA A 78 42.34 -13.07 -54.75
CA ALA A 78 43.82 -12.93 -54.58
C ALA A 78 44.52 -12.05 -55.66
N ALA A 79 45.44 -11.10 -55.40
CA ALA A 79 45.93 -10.40 -54.18
C ALA A 79 46.76 -9.12 -54.57
N VAL A 80 47.49 -8.50 -53.61
CA VAL A 80 48.57 -7.47 -53.76
C VAL A 80 48.16 -5.97 -53.87
N GLY A 81 48.86 -5.08 -53.13
CA GLY A 81 48.89 -3.62 -53.34
C GLY A 81 48.95 -2.76 -52.06
N SER A 82 49.98 -1.90 -51.91
CA SER A 82 50.17 -0.94 -50.78
C SER A 82 50.68 0.44 -51.29
N PRO A 83 51.13 1.42 -50.45
CA PRO A 83 50.56 2.78 -50.28
C PRO A 83 51.46 3.89 -50.94
N PRO A 84 51.55 5.21 -50.55
CA PRO A 84 50.93 5.99 -49.47
C PRO A 84 50.57 7.50 -49.79
N SER A 85 50.55 8.34 -48.73
CA SER A 85 50.76 9.82 -48.64
C SER A 85 49.60 10.83 -48.84
N SER A 86 49.21 11.48 -47.72
CA SER A 86 49.50 12.88 -47.29
C SER A 86 49.74 13.97 -48.36
N PRO A 87 49.32 15.25 -48.16
CA PRO A 87 49.92 16.21 -47.17
C PRO A 87 48.90 17.23 -46.56
N VAL A 88 49.20 18.33 -45.82
CA VAL A 88 50.13 18.73 -44.72
C VAL A 88 49.53 19.99 -44.00
N THR A 89 49.95 20.31 -42.76
CA THR A 89 49.52 21.48 -41.93
C THR A 89 50.39 22.74 -42.02
N ALA A 90 49.83 23.94 -41.80
CA ALA A 90 50.46 25.21 -41.32
C ALA A 90 49.35 26.30 -41.19
N SER A 91 49.37 27.37 -40.37
CA SER A 91 50.26 27.94 -39.32
C SER A 91 49.33 28.77 -38.34
N ALA A 92 49.70 29.65 -37.37
CA ALA A 92 50.94 30.31 -36.93
C ALA A 92 50.95 30.56 -35.38
N VAL A 93 51.60 31.62 -34.88
CA VAL A 93 52.03 31.87 -33.47
C VAL A 93 52.00 33.39 -33.12
N ALA A 94 52.17 33.74 -31.82
CA ALA A 94 52.63 35.05 -31.22
C ALA A 94 51.56 36.08 -30.75
N ASP A 95 51.74 36.89 -29.69
CA ASP A 95 52.70 36.82 -28.54
C ASP A 95 52.33 37.77 -27.36
N GLY A 96 52.89 37.49 -26.16
CA GLY A 96 53.37 38.51 -25.18
C GLY A 96 52.40 39.13 -24.14
N VAL A 97 52.85 39.74 -23.00
CA VAL A 97 53.77 39.30 -21.90
C VAL A 97 53.81 40.37 -20.77
N GLY A 98 53.79 39.96 -19.49
CA GLY A 98 53.98 40.82 -18.29
C GLY A 98 52.73 41.60 -17.83
N ARG A 99 52.57 42.03 -16.56
CA ARG A 99 53.36 41.97 -15.29
C ARG A 99 52.37 42.23 -14.10
N LEU A 100 52.68 42.20 -12.79
CA LEU A 100 53.95 42.17 -12.03
C LEU A 100 53.84 41.28 -10.74
N SER A 101 53.99 41.84 -9.52
CA SER A 101 53.97 41.18 -8.18
C SER A 101 52.98 41.95 -7.23
N ILE A 102 52.71 41.63 -5.95
CA ILE A 102 53.58 41.36 -4.78
C ILE A 102 52.81 40.57 -3.68
N ALA A 103 53.46 39.54 -3.08
CA ALA A 103 53.34 38.98 -1.72
C ALA A 103 51.96 38.53 -1.15
N ASP A 104 51.86 37.68 -0.11
CA ASP A 104 52.88 37.01 0.73
C ASP A 104 52.56 35.52 0.95
N ASP A 105 53.58 34.74 1.32
CA ASP A 105 53.51 33.34 1.77
C ASP A 105 53.98 33.28 3.24
N PRO A 106 53.54 32.33 4.08
CA PRO A 106 54.44 31.19 4.27
C PRO A 106 53.74 29.83 4.50
N ALA A 107 54.06 28.88 3.62
CA ALA A 107 54.90 27.70 3.89
C ALA A 107 55.12 27.30 5.37
N ALA A 108 55.23 26.02 5.74
CA ALA A 108 55.76 24.87 4.99
C ALA A 108 55.14 23.54 5.54
N ARG A 109 55.36 22.33 5.01
CA ARG A 109 56.50 21.78 4.25
C ARG A 109 56.08 20.80 3.14
N SER A 110 57.02 20.56 2.24
CA SER A 110 56.92 19.63 1.10
C SER A 110 57.91 18.44 1.28
N PRO A 111 58.38 17.66 0.27
CA PRO A 111 58.41 16.18 0.32
C PRO A 111 59.89 15.68 0.21
N PRO A 112 60.36 14.71 -0.63
CA PRO A 112 59.77 13.58 -1.36
C PRO A 112 60.62 12.26 -1.29
N MET A 113 60.37 11.29 -2.20
CA MET A 113 61.31 10.22 -2.66
C MET A 113 61.64 9.08 -1.64
N GLN A 114 62.10 7.86 -1.99
CA GLN A 114 62.26 7.17 -3.29
C GLN A 114 62.28 5.61 -3.16
N LEU A 115 61.93 4.94 -4.27
CA LEU A 115 62.58 3.76 -4.91
C LEU A 115 62.67 2.36 -4.23
N GLY A 116 62.33 1.31 -5.01
CA GLY A 116 62.73 -0.10 -4.80
C GLY A 116 61.59 -1.14 -4.97
N GLY A 117 61.64 -2.15 -5.85
CA GLY A 117 62.62 -2.38 -6.92
C GLY A 117 62.60 -3.75 -7.63
N ALA A 118 61.63 -4.00 -8.55
CA ALA A 118 61.76 -4.92 -9.72
C ALA A 118 61.92 -6.46 -9.44
N PRO A 119 61.97 -7.36 -10.47
CA PRO A 119 61.13 -7.50 -11.67
C PRO A 119 60.67 -8.98 -11.97
N LEU A 120 60.14 -9.22 -13.19
CA LEU A 120 59.98 -10.53 -13.92
C LEU A 120 58.85 -11.50 -13.45
N SER A 121 58.24 -12.35 -14.30
CA SER A 121 58.06 -12.32 -15.78
C SER A 121 57.00 -13.34 -16.30
N ASN A 122 56.52 -13.08 -17.53
CA ASN A 122 56.13 -14.05 -18.59
C ASN A 122 55.01 -15.11 -18.46
N GLN A 123 54.19 -15.14 -19.54
CA GLN A 123 53.55 -16.29 -20.22
C GLN A 123 52.42 -17.10 -19.52
N GLY A 124 51.63 -17.82 -20.34
CA GLY A 124 50.79 -18.93 -19.87
C GLY A 124 49.28 -18.88 -20.22
N SER A 125 48.91 -18.95 -21.51
CA SER A 125 47.49 -19.09 -21.89
C SER A 125 47.03 -20.56 -21.94
N VAL A 126 46.05 -20.95 -21.11
CA VAL A 126 45.36 -22.26 -21.24
C VAL A 126 43.85 -22.06 -21.18
N LYS A 127 43.13 -22.54 -22.20
CA LYS A 127 41.67 -22.67 -22.18
C LYS A 127 41.31 -23.98 -21.47
N SER A 128 40.38 -23.93 -20.51
CA SER A 128 39.58 -25.10 -20.14
C SER A 128 38.10 -24.74 -20.10
N GLN A 129 37.24 -25.67 -20.52
CA GLN A 129 35.80 -25.50 -20.51
C GLN A 129 35.21 -26.19 -19.27
N GLN A 130 34.40 -25.49 -18.48
CA GLN A 130 33.45 -26.14 -17.58
C GLN A 130 32.03 -25.60 -17.77
N LYS A 131 31.08 -26.52 -17.89
CA LYS A 131 29.65 -26.22 -18.02
C LYS A 131 29.07 -25.91 -16.63
N GLY A 132 28.88 -24.64 -16.31
CA GLY A 132 28.21 -24.22 -15.08
C GLY A 132 26.69 -24.41 -15.13
N LEU A 133 26.13 -25.25 -14.25
CA LEU A 133 24.69 -25.54 -14.19
C LEU A 133 23.92 -24.38 -13.53
N TRP A 134 23.08 -23.66 -14.30
CA TRP A 134 22.33 -22.51 -13.78
C TRP A 134 21.17 -22.92 -12.87
N LYS A 135 21.36 -22.83 -11.55
CA LYS A 135 20.29 -22.96 -10.54
C LYS A 135 19.72 -21.59 -10.18
N PRO A 136 18.39 -21.41 -10.04
CA PRO A 136 17.81 -20.26 -9.37
C PRO A 136 18.18 -20.29 -7.87
N LYS A 137 18.75 -19.20 -7.33
CA LYS A 137 18.97 -19.09 -5.89
C LYS A 137 17.69 -18.64 -5.18
N SER A 138 17.06 -19.57 -4.46
CA SER A 138 16.12 -19.24 -3.39
C SER A 138 16.85 -18.54 -2.24
N TYR A 139 16.19 -17.61 -1.54
CA TYR A 139 16.70 -17.07 -0.28
C TYR A 139 16.83 -18.19 0.75
N VAL A 140 18.07 -18.42 1.21
CA VAL A 140 18.43 -19.39 2.26
C VAL A 140 19.38 -18.69 3.20
N THR A 141 19.04 -18.64 4.49
CA THR A 141 19.93 -18.16 5.56
C THR A 141 21.15 -19.06 5.62
N ALA A 142 22.35 -18.50 5.74
CA ALA A 142 23.59 -19.27 5.62
C ALA A 142 23.78 -20.27 6.79
N SER A 143 23.43 -21.53 6.55
CA SER A 143 23.95 -22.66 7.33
C SER A 143 25.36 -22.99 6.83
N SER A 144 26.37 -22.97 7.70
CA SER A 144 27.73 -23.37 7.33
C SER A 144 27.77 -24.83 6.86
N ALA A 145 28.71 -25.14 5.97
CA ALA A 145 28.91 -26.50 5.46
C ALA A 145 29.63 -27.38 6.50
N VAL A 146 29.26 -28.65 6.58
CA VAL A 146 29.91 -29.63 7.44
C VAL A 146 31.28 -29.98 6.85
N ALA A 147 32.34 -29.75 7.62
CA ALA A 147 33.66 -30.32 7.35
C ALA A 147 33.69 -31.78 7.81
N ALA A 148 34.41 -32.65 7.08
CA ALA A 148 34.63 -34.02 7.51
C ALA A 148 35.58 -34.07 8.73
N PRO A 149 35.44 -35.05 9.63
CA PRO A 149 36.32 -35.18 10.78
C PRO A 149 37.73 -35.58 10.36
N VAL A 150 38.73 -35.03 11.05
CA VAL A 150 40.11 -35.53 11.06
C VAL A 150 40.32 -36.15 12.44
N GLU A 151 40.83 -37.39 12.48
CA GLU A 151 41.12 -38.07 13.74
C GLU A 151 42.42 -37.52 14.35
N SER A 152 42.36 -37.15 15.64
CA SER A 152 43.53 -36.88 16.46
C SER A 152 43.26 -37.34 17.89
N ALA A 153 43.69 -38.56 18.22
CA ALA A 153 43.65 -39.07 19.59
C ALA A 153 44.85 -38.54 20.40
N ILE A 154 44.64 -38.18 21.67
CA ILE A 154 45.67 -38.07 22.72
C ILE A 154 44.99 -38.01 24.11
N GLY A 155 45.62 -38.66 25.10
CA GLY A 155 45.69 -38.21 26.50
C GLY A 155 44.40 -38.06 27.32
N SER A 156 43.96 -39.14 27.98
CA SER A 156 43.05 -39.06 29.14
C SER A 156 43.83 -38.86 30.45
N VAL A 157 43.47 -37.86 31.25
CA VAL A 157 43.87 -37.72 32.67
C VAL A 157 42.62 -37.31 33.47
N PRO A 158 42.33 -37.94 34.63
CA PRO A 158 41.15 -37.61 35.41
C PRO A 158 41.33 -36.32 36.22
N ALA A 159 40.22 -35.62 36.47
CA ALA A 159 40.06 -34.59 37.49
C ALA A 159 38.76 -34.87 38.27
N GLU A 160 38.68 -34.37 39.50
CA GLU A 160 37.85 -34.96 40.57
C GLU A 160 36.37 -34.52 40.55
N GLU A 161 35.53 -35.25 41.28
CA GLU A 161 34.09 -34.99 41.38
C GLU A 161 33.77 -33.88 42.40
N GLU A 162 33.12 -32.80 41.97
CA GLU A 162 32.32 -31.94 42.85
C GLU A 162 30.82 -31.99 42.50
N THR A 163 29.98 -31.99 43.53
CA THR A 163 28.59 -32.46 43.43
C THR A 163 27.59 -31.36 43.05
N GLY A 164 27.27 -31.25 41.76
CA GLY A 164 26.26 -30.34 41.19
C GLY A 164 25.05 -31.03 40.53
N SER A 165 24.52 -32.11 41.12
CA SER A 165 23.56 -33.01 40.44
C SER A 165 22.09 -32.61 40.57
N SER A 166 21.50 -32.06 39.51
CA SER A 166 20.05 -32.13 39.24
C SER A 166 19.72 -31.93 37.76
N ALA A 167 20.00 -30.73 37.20
CA ALA A 167 19.62 -30.36 35.83
C ALA A 167 20.27 -31.24 34.74
N ASN A 168 21.53 -31.65 34.96
CA ASN A 168 22.36 -32.32 33.95
C ASN A 168 21.85 -33.72 33.52
N ASN A 169 20.97 -34.35 34.31
CA ASN A 169 20.38 -35.64 33.97
C ASN A 169 19.15 -35.52 33.04
N LEU A 170 18.42 -34.39 33.07
CA LEU A 170 17.25 -34.17 32.21
C LEU A 170 17.64 -33.97 30.74
N MET A 171 18.73 -33.23 30.46
CA MET A 171 19.22 -33.05 29.09
C MET A 171 19.70 -34.37 28.46
N LYS A 172 20.33 -35.26 29.22
CA LYS A 172 20.80 -36.57 28.73
C LYS A 172 19.67 -37.57 28.41
N LEU A 173 18.45 -37.35 28.92
CA LEU A 173 17.30 -38.22 28.66
C LEU A 173 16.67 -38.01 27.26
N PHE A 174 16.76 -36.81 26.68
CA PHE A 174 16.15 -36.51 25.39
C PHE A 174 17.06 -36.85 24.21
N LYS A 175 17.16 -38.14 23.85
CA LYS A 175 17.81 -38.63 22.60
C LYS A 175 16.98 -38.33 21.33
N GLY A 176 16.44 -37.12 21.21
CA GLY A 176 15.60 -36.65 20.11
C GLY A 176 14.98 -35.28 20.40
N PRO A 177 14.25 -34.68 19.44
CA PRO A 177 13.61 -33.37 19.64
C PRO A 177 12.68 -33.37 20.86
N ILE A 178 12.87 -32.40 21.76
CA ILE A 178 12.04 -32.26 22.98
C ILE A 178 10.57 -32.13 22.57
N GLY A 179 9.71 -32.96 23.18
CA GLY A 179 8.29 -33.01 22.87
C GLY A 179 7.88 -33.87 21.67
N ALA A 180 8.80 -34.55 20.97
CA ALA A 180 8.45 -35.52 19.92
C ALA A 180 7.48 -36.60 20.46
N HIS A 181 7.78 -37.17 21.62
CA HIS A 181 6.99 -38.22 22.29
C HIS A 181 5.75 -37.74 23.06
N PHE A 182 5.52 -36.41 23.17
CA PHE A 182 4.34 -35.87 23.87
C PHE A 182 3.07 -36.15 23.08
N ASN A 183 2.25 -37.09 23.54
CA ASN A 183 0.97 -37.44 22.93
C ASN A 183 -0.18 -36.68 23.60
N VAL A 184 -1.06 -36.06 22.81
CA VAL A 184 -2.26 -35.38 23.32
C VAL A 184 -3.35 -36.40 23.64
N ASP A 185 -4.00 -36.20 24.77
CA ASP A 185 -5.14 -36.97 25.28
C ASP A 185 -6.15 -36.03 25.96
N ASN A 186 -7.26 -36.58 26.45
CA ASN A 186 -8.32 -35.82 27.13
C ASN A 186 -7.87 -35.13 28.44
N ASN A 187 -6.66 -35.44 28.93
CA ASN A 187 -6.05 -34.85 30.12
C ASN A 187 -4.98 -33.80 29.77
N THR A 188 -4.83 -33.47 28.48
CA THR A 188 -3.82 -32.55 27.96
C THR A 188 -4.42 -31.14 27.78
N PHE A 189 -3.84 -30.17 28.48
CA PHE A 189 -4.26 -28.78 28.50
C PHE A 189 -3.21 -27.86 27.87
N SER A 190 -3.66 -26.69 27.43
CA SER A 190 -2.81 -25.63 26.90
C SER A 190 -3.14 -24.28 27.52
N HIS A 191 -2.10 -23.52 27.87
CA HIS A 191 -2.17 -22.10 28.20
C HIS A 191 -1.32 -21.30 27.20
N ALA A 192 -1.82 -20.16 26.74
CA ALA A 192 -1.12 -19.27 25.81
C ALA A 192 -1.18 -17.82 26.29
N GLN A 193 0.00 -17.22 26.51
CA GLN A 193 0.16 -15.83 26.90
C GLN A 193 0.75 -15.02 25.74
N ILE A 194 0.08 -13.95 25.31
CA ILE A 194 0.66 -12.99 24.37
C ILE A 194 1.82 -12.26 25.05
N ARG A 195 2.96 -12.13 24.37
CA ARG A 195 4.17 -11.46 24.90
C ARG A 195 4.51 -10.17 24.18
N ALA A 196 4.21 -10.09 22.88
CA ALA A 196 4.30 -8.86 22.11
C ALA A 196 3.32 -8.88 20.94
N THR A 197 2.77 -7.70 20.62
CA THR A 197 1.91 -7.47 19.47
C THR A 197 1.89 -5.98 19.11
N PHE A 198 1.78 -5.67 17.82
CA PHE A 198 1.57 -4.32 17.31
C PHE A 198 0.16 -4.19 16.71
N TYR A 199 -0.24 -2.96 16.35
CA TYR A 199 -1.54 -2.66 15.74
C TYR A 199 -1.94 -3.64 14.60
N PRO A 200 -3.25 -3.88 14.41
CA PRO A 200 -3.79 -4.51 13.21
C PRO A 200 -3.30 -3.82 11.93
N LYS A 201 -3.40 -4.51 10.78
CA LYS A 201 -2.89 -4.00 9.50
C LYS A 201 -3.75 -2.85 8.92
N PHE A 202 -3.34 -1.64 9.24
CA PHE A 202 -3.86 -0.37 8.70
C PHE A 202 -3.41 -0.07 7.25
N GLU A 203 -4.15 0.76 6.51
CA GLU A 203 -4.04 0.86 5.04
C GLU A 203 -3.09 1.93 4.50
N ASN A 204 -2.70 1.79 3.23
CA ASN A 204 -1.96 2.84 2.52
C ASN A 204 -2.97 3.76 1.81
N GLU A 205 -2.72 5.06 1.86
CA GLU A 205 -3.39 6.13 1.10
C GLU A 205 -3.94 5.78 -0.30
N LYS A 206 -3.23 4.93 -1.06
CA LYS A 206 -3.54 4.55 -2.45
C LYS A 206 -4.88 3.84 -2.66
N SER A 207 -5.66 3.58 -1.61
CA SER A 207 -7.01 3.00 -1.71
C SER A 207 -8.15 3.94 -1.30
N ASP A 208 -7.89 5.17 -0.83
CA ASP A 208 -8.75 5.72 0.24
C ASP A 208 -9.19 7.19 0.11
N GLN A 209 -9.93 7.52 -0.97
CA GLN A 209 -10.84 8.69 -0.89
C GLN A 209 -12.03 8.39 0.05
N GLU A 210 -12.59 7.16 0.05
CA GLU A 210 -13.68 6.81 0.98
C GLU A 210 -13.26 6.89 2.46
N ILE A 211 -12.08 6.38 2.86
CA ILE A 211 -11.67 6.50 4.29
C ILE A 211 -11.33 7.95 4.65
N ARG A 212 -10.77 8.76 3.73
CA ARG A 212 -10.62 10.21 3.95
C ARG A 212 -11.98 10.88 4.17
N MET A 213 -12.98 10.59 3.33
CA MET A 213 -14.35 11.11 3.48
C MET A 213 -14.99 10.64 4.79
N ARG A 214 -14.95 9.34 5.11
CA ARG A 214 -15.45 8.78 6.38
C ARG A 214 -14.79 9.44 7.60
N MET A 215 -13.48 9.66 7.58
CA MET A 215 -12.76 10.39 8.63
C MET A 215 -13.27 11.83 8.76
N ILE A 216 -13.46 12.56 7.65
CA ILE A 216 -14.01 13.92 7.65
C ILE A 216 -15.46 13.91 8.18
N GLU A 217 -16.28 12.96 7.75
CA GLU A 217 -17.70 12.84 8.13
C GLU A 217 -17.87 12.51 9.62
N MET A 218 -17.12 11.55 10.17
CA MET A 218 -17.18 11.20 11.60
C MET A 218 -16.82 12.40 12.49
N VAL A 219 -15.78 13.15 12.12
CA VAL A 219 -15.39 14.40 12.81
C VAL A 219 -16.46 15.49 12.60
N SER A 220 -17.05 15.58 11.41
CA SER A 220 -18.11 16.57 11.09
C SER A 220 -19.38 16.36 11.91
N HIS A 221 -19.71 15.11 12.27
CA HIS A 221 -20.82 14.76 13.15
C HIS A 221 -20.45 14.75 14.65
N GLY A 222 -19.22 15.15 15.01
CA GLY A 222 -18.74 15.17 16.40
C GLY A 222 -18.56 13.78 17.04
N GLN A 223 -18.58 12.72 16.24
CA GLN A 223 -18.50 11.33 16.70
C GLN A 223 -17.06 10.92 17.05
N ALA A 224 -16.07 11.59 16.46
CA ALA A 224 -14.66 11.24 16.60
C ALA A 224 -13.73 12.44 16.44
N THR A 225 -12.46 12.23 16.77
CA THR A 225 -11.33 13.11 16.46
C THR A 225 -10.37 12.35 15.55
N VAL A 226 -9.77 13.00 14.56
CA VAL A 226 -8.64 12.44 13.81
C VAL A 226 -7.34 12.84 14.49
N GLU A 227 -6.54 11.84 14.83
CA GLU A 227 -5.18 12.00 15.33
C GLU A 227 -4.19 11.74 14.20
N VAL A 228 -3.12 12.53 14.12
CA VAL A 228 -2.04 12.37 13.14
C VAL A 228 -0.70 12.37 13.89
N SER A 229 0.22 11.49 13.50
CA SER A 229 1.59 11.48 14.02
C SER A 229 2.63 11.34 12.90
N LEU A 230 3.86 11.80 13.15
CA LEU A 230 4.95 11.60 12.18
C LEU A 230 5.22 10.12 12.00
N LYS A 231 5.34 9.66 10.75
CA LYS A 231 5.98 8.37 10.51
C LYS A 231 7.49 8.55 10.40
N HIS A 232 8.16 8.29 11.52
CA HIS A 232 9.61 8.04 11.58
C HIS A 232 10.00 6.87 10.68
N SER A 233 11.29 6.75 10.33
CA SER A 233 11.74 5.84 9.28
C SER A 233 12.77 4.84 9.81
N GLY A 234 12.30 3.70 10.32
CA GLY A 234 13.17 2.71 10.97
C GLY A 234 12.64 1.28 10.92
N SER A 235 12.86 0.54 12.00
CA SER A 235 12.39 -0.83 12.19
C SER A 235 11.49 -0.94 13.42
N LEU A 236 10.34 -1.62 13.29
CA LEU A 236 9.49 -1.94 14.44
C LEU A 236 10.23 -2.83 15.45
N PHE A 237 10.47 -2.27 16.63
CA PHE A 237 11.02 -2.91 17.82
C PHE A 237 9.96 -2.90 18.92
N MET A 238 9.82 -3.98 19.66
CA MET A 238 8.84 -4.12 20.74
C MET A 238 9.49 -4.76 21.96
N TYR A 239 9.08 -4.33 23.14
CA TYR A 239 9.69 -4.72 24.40
C TYR A 239 8.64 -4.85 25.50
N ALA A 240 8.70 -5.93 26.29
CA ALA A 240 7.70 -6.27 27.30
C ALA A 240 8.31 -6.53 28.69
N GLY A 241 9.53 -6.04 28.92
CA GLY A 241 10.37 -6.39 30.06
C GLY A 241 11.42 -7.45 29.71
N HIS A 242 12.39 -7.67 30.59
CA HIS A 242 13.50 -8.60 30.40
C HIS A 242 13.09 -10.07 30.27
N HIS A 243 12.20 -10.58 31.13
CA HIS A 243 11.55 -11.87 30.92
C HIS A 243 10.44 -11.76 29.87
N GLY A 244 9.79 -10.59 29.75
CA GLY A 244 8.81 -10.29 28.69
C GLY A 244 9.31 -10.63 27.29
N GLY A 245 10.54 -10.22 27.01
CA GLY A 245 11.29 -10.46 25.78
C GLY A 245 11.42 -9.22 24.90
N ALA A 246 12.43 -9.24 24.03
CA ALA A 246 12.73 -8.21 23.05
C ALA A 246 12.45 -8.73 21.63
N TYR A 247 11.62 -8.02 20.87
CA TYR A 247 11.02 -8.51 19.62
C TYR A 247 11.19 -7.51 18.47
N ALA A 248 11.55 -8.02 17.30
CA ALA A 248 11.48 -7.29 16.04
C ALA A 248 10.30 -7.85 15.21
N LYS A 249 9.79 -7.08 14.25
CA LYS A 249 8.54 -7.34 13.48
C LYS A 249 8.13 -8.81 13.19
N ASN A 250 9.05 -9.74 12.91
CA ASN A 250 8.76 -11.16 12.63
C ASN A 250 9.80 -12.15 13.22
N SER A 251 10.58 -11.71 14.21
CA SER A 251 11.74 -12.42 14.78
C SER A 251 12.14 -11.86 16.14
N PHE A 252 12.74 -12.70 16.99
CA PHE A 252 13.35 -12.30 18.27
C PHE A 252 14.75 -12.91 18.36
N GLY A 253 15.57 -12.42 19.29
CA GLY A 253 16.87 -13.04 19.58
C GLY A 253 17.92 -12.87 18.49
N ASN A 254 18.02 -11.68 17.89
CA ASN A 254 18.97 -11.37 16.82
C ASN A 254 19.52 -9.93 16.93
N ILE A 255 20.32 -9.50 15.95
CA ILE A 255 20.93 -8.17 15.93
C ILE A 255 19.89 -7.03 16.01
N TYR A 256 18.72 -7.16 15.38
CA TYR A 256 17.66 -6.14 15.46
C TYR A 256 17.14 -5.95 16.89
N THR A 257 17.02 -7.03 17.66
CA THR A 257 16.54 -6.96 19.05
C THR A 257 17.65 -6.59 20.03
N ALA A 258 18.91 -6.96 19.76
CA ALA A 258 20.06 -6.53 20.56
C ALA A 258 20.30 -5.01 20.44
N VAL A 259 20.27 -4.47 19.21
CA VAL A 259 20.37 -3.03 18.97
C VAL A 259 19.19 -2.27 19.60
N GLY A 260 17.96 -2.82 19.52
CA GLY A 260 16.80 -2.22 20.19
C GLY A 260 16.94 -2.11 21.71
N VAL A 261 17.45 -3.17 22.36
CA VAL A 261 17.72 -3.18 23.82
C VAL A 261 18.84 -2.20 24.18
N PHE A 262 19.92 -2.14 23.40
CA PHE A 262 21.01 -1.17 23.58
C PHE A 262 20.51 0.28 23.48
N VAL A 263 19.79 0.63 22.41
CA VAL A 263 19.29 2.00 22.19
C VAL A 263 18.27 2.38 23.26
N LEU A 264 17.37 1.48 23.65
CA LEU A 264 16.41 1.75 24.74
C LEU A 264 17.13 1.96 26.08
N SER A 265 18.17 1.17 26.40
CA SER A 265 19.01 1.39 27.59
C SER A 265 19.68 2.77 27.55
N ARG A 266 20.22 3.17 26.40
CA ARG A 266 20.84 4.50 26.21
C ARG A 266 19.84 5.65 26.36
N MET A 267 18.58 5.50 25.92
CA MET A 267 17.55 6.52 26.20
C MET A 267 17.26 6.67 27.70
N PHE A 268 17.34 5.59 28.49
CA PHE A 268 17.24 5.68 29.96
C PHE A 268 18.45 6.41 30.56
N LEU A 269 19.67 6.19 30.06
CA LEU A 269 20.88 6.91 30.49
C LEU A 269 20.79 8.42 30.17
N GLU A 270 20.34 8.78 28.96
CA GLU A 270 20.09 10.18 28.58
C GLU A 270 19.04 10.87 29.45
N ALA A 271 17.96 10.15 29.81
CA ALA A 271 16.82 10.72 30.51
C ALA A 271 16.98 10.77 32.04
N TRP A 272 17.70 9.82 32.65
CA TRP A 272 17.80 9.62 34.10
C TRP A 272 19.24 9.65 34.66
N GLY A 273 20.26 9.77 33.80
CA GLY A 273 21.66 9.84 34.22
C GLY A 273 22.09 8.63 35.07
N THR A 274 22.66 8.88 36.24
CA THR A 274 23.13 7.85 37.17
C THR A 274 22.02 6.94 37.72
N GLU A 275 20.78 7.41 37.79
CA GLU A 275 19.62 6.64 38.28
C GLU A 275 19.09 5.65 37.22
N ALA A 276 19.58 5.70 35.98
CA ALA A 276 19.07 4.90 34.86
C ALA A 276 19.01 3.40 35.14
N GLY A 277 20.05 2.80 35.74
CA GLY A 277 20.08 1.36 36.04
C GLY A 277 19.02 0.92 37.08
N LYS A 278 18.59 1.83 37.95
CA LYS A 278 17.49 1.61 38.91
C LYS A 278 16.14 1.80 38.21
N MET A 279 16.00 2.82 37.37
CA MET A 279 14.76 3.08 36.63
C MET A 279 14.47 2.02 35.55
N GLN A 280 15.50 1.45 34.91
CA GLN A 280 15.38 0.30 34.00
C GLN A 280 14.83 -0.94 34.70
N ALA A 281 15.32 -1.26 35.91
CA ALA A 281 14.83 -2.39 36.69
C ALA A 281 13.37 -2.18 37.13
N GLN A 282 13.02 -0.98 37.62
CA GLN A 282 11.63 -0.64 37.94
C GLN A 282 10.71 -0.69 36.71
N PHE A 283 11.21 -0.27 35.55
CA PHE A 283 10.47 -0.32 34.29
C PHE A 283 10.22 -1.76 33.82
N ASN A 284 11.25 -2.62 33.89
CA ASN A 284 11.15 -4.04 33.58
C ASN A 284 10.08 -4.73 34.46
N ASN A 285 10.12 -4.52 35.77
CA ASN A 285 9.11 -5.06 36.68
C ASN A 285 7.70 -4.54 36.34
N PHE A 286 7.56 -3.22 36.11
CA PHE A 286 6.26 -2.63 35.77
C PHE A 286 5.66 -3.20 34.48
N LEU A 287 6.46 -3.40 33.42
CA LEU A 287 5.99 -4.01 32.17
C LEU A 287 5.52 -5.45 32.39
N GLU A 288 6.20 -6.22 33.24
CA GLU A 288 5.90 -7.65 33.44
C GLU A 288 4.71 -7.88 34.38
N GLU A 289 4.65 -7.15 35.49
CA GLU A 289 3.53 -7.17 36.44
C GLU A 289 2.21 -6.75 35.77
N ASN A 290 2.25 -5.70 34.95
CA ASN A 290 1.06 -5.14 34.29
C ASN A 290 0.83 -5.73 32.88
N ARG A 291 1.68 -6.66 32.42
CA ARG A 291 1.62 -7.30 31.09
C ARG A 291 1.59 -6.30 29.92
N ILE A 292 2.42 -5.26 30.00
CA ILE A 292 2.49 -4.19 29.01
C ILE A 292 3.61 -4.47 28.00
N CYS A 293 3.29 -4.37 26.71
CA CYS A 293 4.26 -4.36 25.62
C CYS A 293 4.32 -2.95 24.99
N ILE A 294 5.48 -2.31 25.08
CA ILE A 294 5.77 -1.07 24.36
C ILE A 294 6.23 -1.39 22.93
N SER A 295 5.79 -0.58 21.97
CA SER A 295 6.18 -0.67 20.56
C SER A 295 6.79 0.64 20.08
N MET A 296 7.94 0.54 19.43
CA MET A 296 8.74 1.68 18.99
C MET A 296 9.14 1.53 17.52
N GLU A 297 9.30 2.65 16.82
CA GLU A 297 10.15 2.67 15.63
C GLU A 297 11.59 2.89 16.12
N LEU A 298 12.45 1.90 15.90
CA LEU A 298 13.89 1.95 16.17
C LEU A 298 14.58 2.55 14.94
N VAL A 299 15.15 3.75 15.10
CA VAL A 299 15.76 4.53 14.03
C VAL A 299 17.27 4.53 14.24
N THR A 300 17.99 3.89 13.31
CA THR A 300 19.45 3.76 13.37
C THR A 300 20.04 3.55 11.98
N ALA A 301 21.29 3.97 11.78
CA ALA A 301 22.05 3.66 10.57
C ALA A 301 22.57 2.21 10.52
N VAL A 302 22.68 1.52 11.66
CA VAL A 302 23.36 0.20 11.76
C VAL A 302 22.52 -0.95 11.19
N LEU A 303 21.20 -0.92 11.37
CA LEU A 303 20.29 -1.98 10.91
C LEU A 303 19.92 -1.87 9.40
N GLY A 304 20.63 -0.99 8.68
CA GLY A 304 20.38 -0.58 7.30
C GLY A 304 19.64 0.76 7.22
N ASP A 305 19.90 1.52 6.16
CA ASP A 305 19.28 2.84 5.98
C ASP A 305 17.79 2.75 5.56
N HIS A 306 16.96 3.65 6.08
CA HIS A 306 15.53 3.75 5.77
C HIS A 306 15.17 5.22 5.52
N GLY A 307 14.78 5.60 4.29
CA GLY A 307 14.58 7.03 3.98
C GLY A 307 15.91 7.77 3.92
N GLN A 308 16.17 8.66 4.88
CA GLN A 308 17.46 9.34 5.11
C GLN A 308 18.28 8.60 6.19
N ARG A 309 19.61 8.73 6.15
CA ARG A 309 20.48 8.20 7.21
C ARG A 309 20.34 9.04 8.48
N PRO A 310 20.00 8.47 9.64
CA PRO A 310 19.78 9.26 10.84
C PRO A 310 21.08 9.79 11.43
N LEU A 311 20.97 10.97 12.05
CA LEU A 311 22.06 11.70 12.69
C LEU A 311 22.38 11.10 14.07
N ASP A 312 21.32 10.77 14.84
CA ASP A 312 21.36 10.09 16.14
C ASP A 312 20.74 8.68 16.04
N ASP A 313 21.06 7.77 16.95
CA ASP A 313 20.48 6.42 17.00
C ASP A 313 19.50 6.32 18.18
N TYR A 314 18.19 6.29 17.90
CA TYR A 314 17.13 6.49 18.90
C TYR A 314 15.92 5.55 18.70
N VAL A 315 15.06 5.47 19.72
CA VAL A 315 13.72 4.88 19.65
C VAL A 315 12.66 5.95 19.87
N VAL A 316 11.50 5.81 19.23
CA VAL A 316 10.30 6.63 19.50
C VAL A 316 9.11 5.72 19.75
N VAL A 317 8.36 5.95 20.83
CA VAL A 317 7.20 5.12 21.19
C VAL A 317 6.03 5.42 20.24
N THR A 318 5.43 4.36 19.70
CA THR A 318 4.35 4.40 18.69
C THR A 318 3.10 3.64 19.11
N ALA A 319 3.22 2.70 20.06
CA ALA A 319 2.09 2.10 20.75
C ALA A 319 2.50 1.63 22.15
N VAL A 320 1.56 1.64 23.09
CA VAL A 320 1.65 0.95 24.38
C VAL A 320 0.45 -0.01 24.43
N THR A 321 0.70 -1.27 24.75
CA THR A 321 -0.30 -2.33 24.63
C THR A 321 -0.44 -3.09 25.94
N ASP A 322 -1.62 -3.07 26.53
CA ASP A 322 -2.03 -4.02 27.58
C ASP A 322 -2.37 -5.37 26.92
N LEU A 323 -1.65 -6.41 27.31
CA LEU A 323 -1.85 -7.78 26.83
C LEU A 323 -2.76 -8.61 27.76
N GLY A 324 -2.95 -8.16 29.01
CA GLY A 324 -3.92 -8.66 29.99
C GLY A 324 -4.17 -10.17 30.00
N HIS A 325 -5.46 -10.51 29.91
CA HIS A 325 -5.98 -11.89 29.81
C HIS A 325 -7.06 -12.01 28.69
N GLY A 326 -7.05 -11.10 27.72
CA GLY A 326 -8.11 -10.97 26.70
C GLY A 326 -7.61 -10.36 25.39
N LYS A 327 -8.52 -9.75 24.60
CA LYS A 327 -8.19 -9.03 23.37
C LYS A 327 -7.20 -7.90 23.71
N PRO A 328 -5.98 -7.88 23.14
CA PRO A 328 -4.99 -6.82 23.39
C PRO A 328 -5.57 -5.42 23.20
N LYS A 329 -5.34 -4.55 24.18
CA LYS A 329 -5.81 -3.15 24.21
C LYS A 329 -4.63 -2.22 23.97
N PHE A 330 -4.78 -1.29 23.03
CA PHE A 330 -3.80 -0.22 22.81
C PHE A 330 -4.24 1.03 23.56
N TYR A 331 -3.30 1.68 24.23
CA TYR A 331 -3.53 2.95 24.91
C TYR A 331 -4.01 4.01 23.90
N SER A 332 -4.87 4.92 24.35
CA SER A 332 -5.10 6.18 23.65
C SER A 332 -3.82 7.02 23.67
N THR A 333 -3.65 7.94 22.72
CA THR A 333 -2.40 8.71 22.66
C THR A 333 -2.19 9.70 23.82
N PRO A 334 -3.23 10.25 24.48
CA PRO A 334 -3.07 10.85 25.82
C PRO A 334 -2.45 9.88 26.84
N GLU A 335 -2.95 8.65 26.97
CA GLU A 335 -2.39 7.66 27.91
C GLU A 335 -0.96 7.24 27.51
N LEU A 336 -0.66 7.14 26.22
CA LEU A 336 0.69 6.91 25.69
C LEU A 336 1.64 8.06 26.09
N ILE A 337 1.21 9.31 25.94
CA ILE A 337 2.02 10.49 26.31
C ILE A 337 2.22 10.56 27.82
N ALA A 338 1.18 10.29 28.63
CA ALA A 338 1.29 10.19 30.09
C ALA A 338 2.29 9.10 30.51
N PHE A 339 2.18 7.90 29.93
CA PHE A 339 3.10 6.78 30.15
C PHE A 339 4.53 7.15 29.76
N CYS A 340 4.74 7.73 28.57
CA CYS A 340 6.06 8.12 28.09
C CYS A 340 6.67 9.22 28.96
N ARG A 341 5.92 10.26 29.36
CA ARG A 341 6.43 11.31 30.25
C ARG A 341 6.75 10.79 31.65
N LYS A 342 5.94 9.88 32.21
CA LYS A 342 6.22 9.19 33.49
C LYS A 342 7.57 8.43 33.46
N TRP A 343 7.86 7.72 32.38
CA TRP A 343 9.10 6.94 32.23
C TRP A 343 10.24 7.68 31.54
N ARG A 344 10.01 8.95 31.15
CA ARG A 344 10.88 9.79 30.30
C ARG A 344 11.29 9.16 28.96
N LEU A 345 10.41 8.33 28.38
CA LEU A 345 10.60 7.68 27.09
C LEU A 345 10.28 8.62 25.92
N PRO A 346 10.93 8.50 24.75
CA PRO A 346 10.71 9.47 23.68
C PRO A 346 9.32 9.40 23.03
N THR A 347 8.62 10.54 22.98
CA THR A 347 7.31 10.69 22.33
C THR A 347 7.42 11.13 20.88
N ASN A 348 6.50 10.66 20.05
CA ASN A 348 6.29 11.14 18.68
C ASN A 348 5.68 12.57 18.68
N HIS A 349 5.80 13.29 17.57
CA HIS A 349 5.01 14.52 17.33
C HIS A 349 3.60 14.12 16.91
N VAL A 350 2.59 14.69 17.57
CA VAL A 350 1.17 14.35 17.41
C VAL A 350 0.35 15.62 17.17
N TRP A 351 -0.66 15.54 16.30
CA TRP A 351 -1.65 16.58 16.00
C TRP A 351 -3.07 16.01 16.10
N LEU A 352 -4.01 16.77 16.65
CA LEU A 352 -5.44 16.39 16.73
C LEU A 352 -6.30 17.33 15.89
N PHE A 353 -7.29 16.75 15.21
CA PHE A 353 -8.23 17.37 14.30
C PHE A 353 -9.66 16.92 14.64
N SER A 354 -10.34 17.73 15.44
CA SER A 354 -11.65 17.52 16.04
C SER A 354 -12.77 18.38 15.42
N THR A 355 -12.50 19.13 14.36
CA THR A 355 -13.52 19.87 13.61
C THR A 355 -13.48 19.55 12.11
N ARG A 356 -14.62 19.68 11.41
CA ARG A 356 -14.67 19.56 9.93
C ARG A 356 -13.64 20.45 9.25
N LYS A 357 -13.41 21.65 9.79
CA LYS A 357 -12.46 22.65 9.26
C LYS A 357 -11.02 22.17 9.41
N SER A 358 -10.62 21.74 10.59
CA SER A 358 -9.25 21.28 10.86
C SER A 358 -8.93 19.98 10.11
N VAL A 359 -9.80 18.97 10.13
CA VAL A 359 -9.56 17.68 9.44
C VAL A 359 -9.52 17.79 7.91
N THR A 360 -10.35 18.66 7.32
CA THR A 360 -10.33 18.89 5.87
C THR A 360 -9.08 19.69 5.46
N SER A 361 -8.70 20.69 6.28
CA SER A 361 -7.46 21.45 6.08
C SER A 361 -6.21 20.57 6.22
N PHE A 362 -6.20 19.59 7.13
CA PHE A 362 -5.15 18.58 7.22
C PHE A 362 -4.97 17.81 5.90
N PHE A 363 -6.04 17.26 5.34
CA PHE A 363 -5.93 16.49 4.09
C PHE A 363 -5.53 17.37 2.90
N ALA A 364 -6.02 18.60 2.82
CA ALA A 364 -5.60 19.56 1.78
C ALA A 364 -4.13 20.00 1.95
N ALA A 365 -3.67 20.24 3.17
CA ALA A 365 -2.26 20.58 3.46
C ALA A 365 -1.32 19.40 3.16
N PHE A 366 -1.74 18.16 3.42
CA PHE A 366 -1.00 16.98 2.98
C PHE A 366 -0.98 16.87 1.45
N ASP A 367 -2.12 17.03 0.76
CA ASP A 367 -2.20 16.94 -0.70
C ASP A 367 -1.33 18.01 -1.39
N ALA A 368 -1.24 19.21 -0.81
CA ALA A 368 -0.35 20.30 -1.23
C ALA A 368 1.15 20.01 -0.99
N LEU A 369 1.50 19.09 -0.09
CA LEU A 369 2.89 18.76 0.27
C LEU A 369 3.33 17.34 -0.16
N CYS A 370 2.43 16.52 -0.69
CA CYS A 370 2.67 15.09 -0.90
C CYS A 370 3.82 14.77 -1.88
N GLU A 371 4.17 15.70 -2.78
CA GLU A 371 5.20 15.54 -3.81
C GLU A 371 6.59 16.09 -3.45
N GLU A 372 6.68 16.97 -2.46
CA GLU A 372 7.91 17.76 -2.17
C GLU A 372 8.18 17.95 -0.66
N GLY A 373 7.23 17.60 0.20
CA GLY A 373 7.28 17.83 1.63
C GLY A 373 8.52 17.22 2.31
N THR A 374 9.14 18.06 3.13
CA THR A 374 10.18 17.70 4.11
C THR A 374 9.69 18.07 5.52
N ALA A 375 10.45 17.73 6.55
CA ALA A 375 10.06 17.84 7.95
C ALA A 375 9.67 19.27 8.36
N THR A 376 10.50 20.27 8.04
CA THR A 376 10.21 21.68 8.39
C THR A 376 8.86 22.19 7.82
N PRO A 377 8.59 22.18 6.50
CA PRO A 377 7.33 22.68 5.95
C PRO A 377 6.12 21.84 6.34
N VAL A 378 6.26 20.52 6.50
CA VAL A 378 5.15 19.64 6.93
C VAL A 378 4.79 19.92 8.40
N CYS A 379 5.76 19.93 9.31
CA CYS A 379 5.49 20.20 10.72
C CYS A 379 4.96 21.62 10.95
N LYS A 380 5.45 22.63 10.20
CA LYS A 380 4.90 23.99 10.23
C LYS A 380 3.42 23.99 9.80
N ALA A 381 3.11 23.42 8.63
CA ALA A 381 1.75 23.42 8.11
C ALA A 381 0.77 22.70 9.04
N LEU A 382 1.17 21.55 9.62
CA LEU A 382 0.32 20.80 10.56
C LEU A 382 0.14 21.51 11.91
N ASN A 383 1.16 22.20 12.42
CA ASN A 383 1.04 23.03 13.63
C ASN A 383 0.03 24.18 13.47
N GLU A 384 -0.11 24.73 12.25
CA GLU A 384 -1.03 25.83 11.93
C GLU A 384 -2.48 25.37 11.67
N VAL A 385 -2.72 24.10 11.26
CA VAL A 385 -4.07 23.59 10.95
C VAL A 385 -4.69 22.67 12.00
N ALA A 386 -3.93 22.26 13.02
CA ALA A 386 -4.40 21.36 14.07
C ALA A 386 -5.11 22.11 15.21
N ASP A 387 -6.11 21.46 15.82
CA ASP A 387 -6.78 22.02 17.01
C ASP A 387 -5.89 21.86 18.26
N ILE A 388 -5.06 20.80 18.32
CA ILE A 388 -3.99 20.61 19.31
C ILE A 388 -2.74 20.08 18.60
N SER A 389 -1.57 20.65 18.91
CA SER A 389 -0.26 20.11 18.51
C SER A 389 0.57 19.75 19.75
N VAL A 390 1.17 18.56 19.75
CA VAL A 390 2.07 18.08 20.80
C VAL A 390 3.42 17.73 20.16
N PRO A 391 4.50 18.49 20.43
CA PRO A 391 5.80 18.21 19.84
C PRO A 391 6.39 16.89 20.37
N GLY A 392 7.14 16.20 19.49
CA GLY A 392 7.94 15.05 19.88
C GLY A 392 9.08 15.44 20.83
N SER A 393 9.44 14.57 21.76
CA SER A 393 10.46 14.89 22.78
C SER A 393 11.89 14.88 22.23
N LYS A 394 12.14 14.13 21.15
CA LYS A 394 13.30 14.30 20.26
C LYS A 394 12.80 14.85 18.92
N ASP A 395 13.33 16.00 18.52
CA ASP A 395 12.99 16.71 17.27
C ASP A 395 13.50 15.92 16.05
N HIS A 396 12.58 15.52 15.16
CA HIS A 396 12.88 14.70 13.97
C HIS A 396 13.97 15.33 13.09
N ILE A 397 14.00 16.66 12.93
CA ILE A 397 14.98 17.35 12.09
C ILE A 397 16.38 17.19 12.70
N LYS A 398 16.48 17.25 14.03
CA LYS A 398 17.75 17.12 14.76
C LYS A 398 18.29 15.69 14.82
N VAL A 399 17.41 14.67 14.86
CA VAL A 399 17.84 13.26 15.01
C VAL A 399 17.85 12.45 13.72
N GLN A 400 16.99 12.76 12.75
CA GLN A 400 16.83 12.00 11.51
C GLN A 400 16.99 12.87 10.25
N GLY A 401 16.80 14.19 10.36
CA GLY A 401 16.89 15.15 9.27
C GLY A 401 15.54 15.48 8.62
N GLU A 402 15.60 16.17 7.48
CA GLU A 402 14.45 16.71 6.76
C GLU A 402 13.58 15.66 6.04
N ILE A 403 14.08 14.46 5.72
CA ILE A 403 13.30 13.48 4.95
C ILE A 403 12.37 12.67 5.86
N LEU A 404 11.12 13.11 5.95
CA LEU A 404 10.00 12.33 6.53
C LEU A 404 9.67 11.11 5.65
N GLU A 405 9.37 9.95 6.25
CA GLU A 405 8.74 8.85 5.50
C GLU A 405 7.28 9.18 5.14
N GLY A 406 6.58 9.87 6.03
CA GLY A 406 5.15 10.11 5.91
C GLY A 406 4.49 10.50 7.22
N LEU A 407 3.17 10.29 7.26
CA LEU A 407 2.31 10.51 8.42
C LEU A 407 1.45 9.25 8.65
N VAL A 408 1.03 9.02 9.90
CA VAL A 408 -0.01 8.04 10.24
C VAL A 408 -1.20 8.79 10.82
N ALA A 409 -2.37 8.63 10.23
CA ALA A 409 -3.61 9.26 10.67
C ALA A 409 -4.62 8.19 11.14
N ARG A 410 -5.19 8.37 12.34
CA ARG A 410 -6.04 7.41 13.07
C ARG A 410 -7.32 8.10 13.54
N VAL A 411 -8.45 7.40 13.53
CA VAL A 411 -9.66 7.84 14.25
C VAL A 411 -9.56 7.46 15.73
N VAL A 412 -9.79 8.43 16.60
CA VAL A 412 -9.83 8.29 18.07
C VAL A 412 -11.12 8.91 18.63
N SER A 413 -11.43 8.60 19.89
CA SER A 413 -12.63 9.07 20.60
C SER A 413 -12.76 10.61 20.56
N CYS A 414 -13.97 11.15 20.46
CA CYS A 414 -14.18 12.60 20.39
C CYS A 414 -13.68 13.34 21.64
N ASP A 415 -13.69 12.69 22.81
CA ASP A 415 -13.13 13.24 24.05
C ASP A 415 -11.59 13.22 24.12
N SER A 416 -10.90 12.65 23.13
CA SER A 416 -9.43 12.57 23.10
C SER A 416 -8.75 13.94 23.18
N SER A 417 -9.36 15.00 22.62
CA SER A 417 -8.84 16.37 22.70
C SER A 417 -8.83 16.88 24.15
N LYS A 418 -9.95 16.72 24.86
CA LYS A 418 -10.09 17.11 26.29
C LYS A 418 -9.18 16.27 27.19
N HIS A 419 -9.05 14.97 26.88
CA HIS A 419 -8.14 14.08 27.60
C HIS A 419 -6.67 14.47 27.36
N MET A 420 -6.32 14.89 26.14
CA MET A 420 -4.98 15.39 25.80
C MET A 420 -4.65 16.65 26.62
N GLU A 421 -5.52 17.66 26.64
CA GLU A 421 -5.33 18.88 27.44
C GLU A 421 -5.08 18.57 28.91
N LYS A 422 -5.87 17.65 29.49
CA LYS A 422 -5.68 17.20 30.88
C LYS A 422 -4.32 16.51 31.07
N VAL A 423 -3.96 15.55 30.21
CA VAL A 423 -2.67 14.86 30.30
C VAL A 423 -1.49 15.81 30.16
N LEU A 424 -1.56 16.78 29.24
CA LEU A 424 -0.49 17.76 29.02
C LEU A 424 -0.24 18.63 30.25
N LYS A 425 -1.29 18.88 31.05
CA LYS A 425 -1.23 19.60 32.33
C LYS A 425 -0.76 18.71 33.49
N ASP A 426 -1.33 17.52 33.63
CA ASP A 426 -1.05 16.59 34.74
C ASP A 426 0.35 15.94 34.61
N PHE A 427 0.86 15.82 33.38
CA PHE A 427 2.19 15.29 33.05
C PHE A 427 2.94 16.27 32.13
N PRO A 428 3.63 17.30 32.66
CA PRO A 428 4.44 18.21 31.83
C PRO A 428 5.65 17.49 31.19
N PRO A 429 6.31 18.08 30.17
CA PRO A 429 7.53 17.52 29.60
C PRO A 429 8.62 17.34 30.68
N PRO A 430 9.28 16.17 30.78
CA PRO A 430 10.29 15.91 31.79
C PRO A 430 11.62 16.60 31.49
N ALA A 431 12.41 16.83 32.53
CA ALA A 431 13.82 17.18 32.40
C ALA A 431 14.64 15.99 31.83
N LEU A 432 15.82 16.30 31.29
CA LEU A 432 16.81 15.33 30.83
C LEU A 432 18.04 15.42 31.73
N ASP A 433 18.13 14.54 32.72
CA ASP A 433 19.14 14.66 33.79
C ASP A 433 20.52 14.14 33.35
N GLY A 434 20.62 13.47 32.20
CA GLY A 434 21.86 12.93 31.62
C GLY A 434 22.58 13.84 30.62
N VAL A 435 22.11 15.08 30.40
CA VAL A 435 22.70 16.00 29.41
C VAL A 435 24.12 16.40 29.82
N GLY A 436 25.11 15.97 29.03
CA GLY A 436 26.53 16.26 29.25
C GLY A 436 27.32 15.17 29.98
N LEU A 437 26.69 14.04 30.34
CA LEU A 437 27.42 12.85 30.82
C LEU A 437 28.05 12.08 29.65
N ASP A 438 29.15 11.37 29.92
CA ASP A 438 29.62 10.32 29.02
C ASP A 438 28.65 9.12 29.10
N LEU A 439 28.00 8.84 27.97
CA LEU A 439 27.03 7.75 27.81
C LEU A 439 27.70 6.43 27.37
N GLY A 440 29.03 6.38 27.36
CA GLY A 440 29.81 5.26 26.84
C GLY A 440 29.76 5.16 25.30
N PRO A 441 30.41 4.13 24.74
CA PRO A 441 30.62 4.00 23.31
C PRO A 441 29.31 4.02 22.53
N THR A 442 29.28 4.72 21.40
CA THR A 442 28.07 4.82 20.59
C THR A 442 27.72 3.46 19.97
N LEU A 443 26.45 3.32 19.56
CA LEU A 443 25.99 2.15 18.81
C LEU A 443 26.91 1.83 17.61
N ARG A 444 27.42 2.89 16.96
CA ARG A 444 28.26 2.79 15.76
C ARG A 444 29.67 2.31 16.11
N GLU A 445 30.26 2.76 17.22
CA GLU A 445 31.55 2.25 17.72
C GLU A 445 31.46 0.77 18.11
N VAL A 446 30.49 0.39 18.95
CA VAL A 446 30.30 -1.01 19.40
C VAL A 446 30.12 -1.94 18.19
N CYS A 447 29.37 -1.50 17.19
CA CYS A 447 29.14 -2.28 15.96
C CYS A 447 30.33 -2.27 14.99
N ALA A 448 31.14 -1.20 14.95
CA ALA A 448 32.35 -1.15 14.13
C ALA A 448 33.46 -2.05 14.70
N ALA A 449 33.66 -2.04 16.02
CA ALA A 449 34.66 -2.86 16.71
C ALA A 449 34.42 -4.37 16.53
N ASN A 450 33.15 -4.79 16.46
CA ASN A 450 32.75 -6.20 16.38
C ASN A 450 32.29 -6.65 14.97
N ARG A 451 32.58 -5.86 13.93
CA ARG A 451 32.02 -6.01 12.57
C ARG A 451 32.32 -7.35 11.87
N SER A 452 33.27 -8.13 12.37
CA SER A 452 33.66 -9.44 11.84
C SER A 452 32.78 -10.60 12.31
N ASP A 453 32.05 -10.48 13.43
CA ASP A 453 31.18 -11.53 13.96
C ASP A 453 29.89 -10.96 14.59
N GLU A 454 28.74 -11.22 13.94
CA GLU A 454 27.42 -10.80 14.42
C GLU A 454 27.11 -11.32 15.84
N LYS A 455 27.67 -12.47 16.27
CA LYS A 455 27.49 -12.97 17.64
C LYS A 455 28.24 -12.14 18.67
N GLN A 456 29.49 -11.76 18.39
CA GLN A 456 30.26 -10.89 19.29
C GLN A 456 29.68 -9.48 19.29
N GLN A 457 29.20 -8.99 18.13
CA GLN A 457 28.46 -7.74 18.03
C GLN A 457 27.21 -7.76 18.92
N VAL A 458 26.39 -8.82 18.86
CA VAL A 458 25.24 -9.00 19.76
C VAL A 458 25.68 -9.08 21.23
N LYS A 459 26.74 -9.82 21.56
CA LYS A 459 27.24 -9.97 22.95
C LYS A 459 27.69 -8.63 23.52
N ALA A 460 28.49 -7.88 22.77
CA ALA A 460 28.97 -6.55 23.14
C ALA A 460 27.82 -5.54 23.31
N LEU A 461 26.81 -5.54 22.42
CA LEU A 461 25.63 -4.67 22.56
C LEU A 461 24.84 -4.97 23.82
N LEU A 462 24.59 -6.24 24.13
CA LEU A 462 23.85 -6.65 25.32
C LEU A 462 24.64 -6.39 26.61
N GLN A 463 25.97 -6.51 26.59
CA GLN A 463 26.84 -6.15 27.71
C GLN A 463 26.83 -4.64 27.98
N ASN A 464 26.96 -3.80 26.94
CA ASN A 464 26.89 -2.35 27.09
C ASN A 464 25.48 -1.83 27.44
N ALA A 465 24.42 -2.60 27.14
CA ALA A 465 23.06 -2.27 27.57
C ALA A 465 22.83 -2.42 29.08
N GLY A 466 23.72 -3.12 29.81
CA GLY A 466 23.66 -3.29 31.25
C GLY A 466 22.71 -4.40 31.72
N THR A 467 23.08 -5.06 32.82
CA THR A 467 22.30 -6.15 33.43
C THR A 467 20.95 -5.70 33.98
N SER A 468 20.81 -4.44 34.41
CA SER A 468 19.51 -3.86 34.81
C SER A 468 18.46 -3.89 33.69
N MET A 469 18.88 -3.71 32.44
CA MET A 469 17.99 -3.72 31.29
C MET A 469 17.75 -5.15 30.79
N CYS A 470 18.82 -5.95 30.68
CA CYS A 470 18.75 -7.32 30.18
C CYS A 470 19.82 -8.20 30.88
N PRO A 471 19.47 -8.93 31.96
CA PRO A 471 20.42 -9.79 32.68
C PRO A 471 20.52 -11.21 32.09
N ASP A 472 19.59 -11.61 31.20
CA ASP A 472 19.51 -12.97 30.63
C ASP A 472 19.61 -12.92 29.10
N TYR A 473 20.64 -13.56 28.55
CA TYR A 473 20.92 -13.59 27.10
C TYR A 473 20.46 -14.89 26.42
N ALA A 474 19.72 -15.78 27.10
CA ALA A 474 19.28 -17.06 26.56
C ALA A 474 18.41 -16.92 25.30
N ASP A 475 17.71 -15.80 25.14
CA ASP A 475 16.95 -15.50 23.93
C ASP A 475 17.83 -15.16 22.72
N TRP A 476 19.14 -14.92 22.87
CA TRP A 476 20.09 -14.76 21.75
C TRP A 476 20.99 -15.99 21.58
N PHE A 477 21.59 -16.49 22.66
CA PHE A 477 22.61 -17.55 22.60
C PHE A 477 22.11 -18.95 22.96
N GLY A 478 20.92 -19.08 23.56
CA GLY A 478 20.47 -20.34 24.17
C GLY A 478 21.18 -20.59 25.51
N ILE A 479 21.34 -21.87 25.87
CA ILE A 479 22.12 -22.29 27.05
C ILE A 479 23.49 -22.73 26.53
N GLU A 480 24.56 -22.05 26.95
CA GLU A 480 25.89 -22.09 26.28
C GLU A 480 26.53 -23.50 26.23
N GLU A 481 26.13 -24.44 27.08
CA GLU A 481 26.64 -25.83 27.10
C GLU A 481 25.98 -26.80 26.09
N SER A 482 24.94 -26.37 25.35
CA SER A 482 24.15 -27.25 24.48
C SER A 482 24.56 -27.20 22.99
N GLY A 483 25.44 -28.14 22.61
CA GLY A 483 26.03 -28.20 21.26
C GLY A 483 25.04 -28.33 20.09
N VAL A 484 24.93 -27.27 19.29
CA VAL A 484 24.30 -27.22 17.94
C VAL A 484 22.93 -27.92 17.85
N HIS A 485 22.06 -27.71 18.83
CA HIS A 485 20.67 -28.14 18.76
C HIS A 485 19.79 -27.09 18.06
N SER A 486 18.80 -27.56 17.28
CA SER A 486 17.88 -26.68 16.57
C SER A 486 17.04 -25.88 17.55
N ARG A 487 17.19 -24.55 17.52
CA ARG A 487 16.34 -23.59 18.27
C ARG A 487 14.84 -23.75 17.95
N GLN A 488 14.52 -24.33 16.79
CA GLN A 488 13.15 -24.53 16.31
C GLN A 488 12.55 -25.83 16.86
N ALA A 489 11.40 -25.70 17.52
CA ALA A 489 10.63 -26.83 18.03
C ALA A 489 9.92 -27.58 16.88
N ASP A 490 9.50 -28.82 17.14
CA ASP A 490 8.81 -29.66 16.15
C ASP A 490 7.51 -28.99 15.65
N ARG A 491 7.27 -29.07 14.34
CA ARG A 491 6.04 -28.59 13.70
C ARG A 491 4.80 -29.30 14.23
N SER A 492 4.93 -30.52 14.76
CA SER A 492 3.81 -31.24 15.39
C SER A 492 3.24 -30.49 16.61
N VAL A 493 4.04 -29.67 17.30
CA VAL A 493 3.65 -28.92 18.50
C VAL A 493 2.46 -27.98 18.24
N LEU A 494 2.39 -27.36 17.05
CA LEU A 494 1.23 -26.54 16.66
C LEU A 494 -0.06 -27.38 16.56
N SER A 495 0.01 -28.58 15.99
CA SER A 495 -1.15 -29.50 15.99
C SER A 495 -1.53 -29.94 17.39
N LYS A 496 -0.54 -30.22 18.25
CA LYS A 496 -0.78 -30.61 19.66
C LYS A 496 -1.50 -29.50 20.43
N PHE A 497 -1.08 -28.24 20.25
CA PHE A 497 -1.75 -27.06 20.81
C PHE A 497 -3.20 -26.87 20.32
N LEU A 498 -3.48 -27.15 19.05
CA LEU A 498 -4.83 -27.03 18.50
C LEU A 498 -5.75 -28.23 18.82
N GLN A 499 -5.21 -29.25 19.50
CA GLN A 499 -5.94 -30.43 20.01
C GLN A 499 -6.13 -30.38 21.52
N ALA A 500 -5.21 -29.75 22.27
CA ALA A 500 -5.26 -29.61 23.72
C ALA A 500 -6.41 -28.70 24.20
N HIS A 501 -6.91 -28.97 25.41
CA HIS A 501 -7.98 -28.18 26.03
C HIS A 501 -7.47 -26.81 26.50
N PRO A 502 -8.08 -25.68 26.10
CA PRO A 502 -7.64 -24.36 26.53
C PRO A 502 -7.99 -24.11 28.01
N THR A 503 -7.04 -23.58 28.77
CA THR A 503 -7.22 -23.23 30.19
C THR A 503 -8.04 -21.97 30.42
N ASP A 504 -8.17 -21.12 29.39
CA ASP A 504 -8.72 -19.77 29.51
C ASP A 504 -9.26 -19.23 28.17
N TYR A 505 -9.95 -18.08 28.26
CA TYR A 505 -10.57 -17.40 27.13
C TYR A 505 -9.56 -16.92 26.08
N ALA A 506 -8.40 -16.39 26.49
CA ALA A 506 -7.38 -15.92 25.56
C ALA A 506 -6.79 -17.06 24.72
N THR A 507 -6.48 -18.18 25.36
CA THR A 507 -6.02 -19.40 24.69
C THR A 507 -7.09 -19.95 23.76
N THR A 508 -8.36 -19.94 24.18
CA THR A 508 -9.51 -20.35 23.36
C THR A 508 -9.59 -19.51 22.08
N LYS A 509 -9.55 -18.17 22.20
CA LYS A 509 -9.63 -17.23 21.08
C LYS A 509 -8.40 -17.30 20.16
N LEU A 510 -7.21 -17.55 20.72
CA LEU A 510 -6.01 -17.78 19.93
C LEU A 510 -6.10 -19.08 19.12
N GLN A 511 -6.56 -20.19 19.73
CA GLN A 511 -6.80 -21.43 19.00
C GLN A 511 -7.85 -21.25 17.89
N GLU A 512 -8.94 -20.52 18.15
CA GLU A 512 -10.00 -20.19 17.18
C GLU A 512 -9.45 -19.42 15.97
N MET A 513 -8.73 -18.33 16.20
CA MET A 513 -8.05 -17.56 15.15
C MET A 513 -7.12 -18.45 14.30
N ILE A 514 -6.31 -19.30 14.93
CA ILE A 514 -5.36 -20.18 14.23
C ILE A 514 -6.08 -21.29 13.45
N ARG A 515 -7.19 -21.84 13.97
CA ARG A 515 -8.06 -22.77 13.23
C ARG A 515 -8.63 -22.10 11.99
N LEU A 516 -9.14 -20.88 12.09
CA LEU A 516 -9.70 -20.12 10.96
C LEU A 516 -8.65 -19.79 9.88
N ILE A 517 -7.46 -19.32 10.27
CA ILE A 517 -6.34 -19.06 9.34
C ILE A 517 -6.01 -20.30 8.51
N ARG A 518 -6.00 -21.48 9.16
CA ARG A 518 -5.75 -22.77 8.49
C ARG A 518 -6.93 -23.20 7.61
N GLN A 519 -8.17 -23.09 8.10
CA GLN A 519 -9.39 -23.47 7.37
C GLN A 519 -9.60 -22.65 6.10
N ARG A 520 -9.41 -21.32 6.17
CA ARG A 520 -9.48 -20.41 5.01
C ARG A 520 -8.21 -20.41 4.15
N HIS A 521 -7.24 -21.29 4.47
CA HIS A 521 -5.98 -21.48 3.75
C HIS A 521 -5.21 -20.16 3.52
N PHE A 522 -5.21 -19.29 4.54
CA PHE A 522 -4.53 -17.99 4.48
C PHE A 522 -3.00 -18.17 4.56
N PRO A 523 -2.21 -17.56 3.65
CA PRO A 523 -0.74 -17.61 3.69
C PRO A 523 -0.13 -17.06 4.99
N ALA A 524 0.22 -17.98 5.89
CA ALA A 524 0.86 -17.71 7.17
C ALA A 524 1.85 -18.82 7.56
N ALA A 525 2.86 -18.46 8.36
CA ALA A 525 3.77 -19.40 8.99
C ALA A 525 3.74 -19.24 10.52
N PHE A 526 3.61 -20.38 11.20
CA PHE A 526 3.70 -20.50 12.64
C PHE A 526 5.09 -21.07 12.98
N LYS A 527 5.97 -20.26 13.55
CA LYS A 527 7.32 -20.68 13.93
C LYS A 527 7.35 -20.96 15.44
N CYS A 528 7.55 -22.22 15.83
CA CYS A 528 7.69 -22.63 17.23
C CYS A 528 9.18 -22.76 17.58
N TYR A 529 9.55 -22.31 18.78
CA TYR A 529 10.91 -22.33 19.32
C TYR A 529 10.86 -22.72 20.79
N TYR A 530 11.85 -23.45 21.33
CA TYR A 530 11.86 -23.76 22.77
C TYR A 530 12.01 -22.48 23.61
N ASN A 531 11.34 -22.43 24.78
CA ASN A 531 11.44 -21.28 25.67
C ASN A 531 12.57 -21.49 26.69
N PHE A 532 13.76 -20.97 26.39
CA PHE A 532 14.98 -21.24 27.17
C PHE A 532 14.85 -20.79 28.64
N HIS A 533 14.19 -19.66 28.91
CA HIS A 533 13.90 -19.18 30.28
C HIS A 533 12.98 -20.11 31.11
N LYS A 534 12.44 -21.18 30.51
CA LYS A 534 11.61 -22.20 31.17
C LYS A 534 12.13 -23.63 30.98
N VAL A 535 13.40 -23.80 30.56
CA VAL A 535 14.02 -25.13 30.39
C VAL A 535 14.02 -25.94 31.68
N ASN A 536 14.31 -25.31 32.82
CA ASN A 536 14.29 -25.96 34.14
C ASN A 536 12.87 -26.37 34.60
N SER A 537 11.82 -26.04 33.83
CA SER A 537 10.43 -26.45 34.06
C SER A 537 9.94 -27.49 33.05
N LEU A 538 10.77 -27.93 32.09
CA LEU A 538 10.41 -28.93 31.10
C LEU A 538 10.37 -30.34 31.71
N SER A 539 9.35 -31.12 31.35
CA SER A 539 9.27 -32.55 31.66
C SER A 539 8.69 -33.32 30.46
N SER A 540 8.52 -34.64 30.61
CA SER A 540 7.78 -35.47 29.66
C SER A 540 6.34 -34.98 29.40
N ASP A 541 5.77 -34.25 30.37
CA ASP A 541 4.35 -33.91 30.47
C ASP A 541 4.11 -32.40 30.68
N ASN A 542 5.14 -31.56 30.48
CA ASN A 542 5.10 -30.09 30.57
C ASN A 542 6.10 -29.46 29.58
N ILE A 543 5.61 -28.72 28.58
CA ILE A 543 6.41 -28.22 27.44
C ILE A 543 6.14 -26.73 27.21
N HIS A 544 7.21 -25.92 27.34
CA HIS A 544 7.18 -24.47 27.14
C HIS A 544 7.86 -24.08 25.82
N TYR A 545 7.15 -23.34 24.96
CA TYR A 545 7.66 -22.89 23.68
C TYR A 545 7.17 -21.48 23.31
N LYS A 546 8.03 -20.70 22.64
CA LYS A 546 7.68 -19.40 22.05
C LYS A 546 7.16 -19.62 20.63
N MET A 547 6.05 -18.98 20.27
CA MET A 547 5.39 -19.06 18.96
C MET A 547 5.36 -17.69 18.28
N VAL A 548 5.85 -17.63 17.03
CA VAL A 548 5.79 -16.44 16.17
C VAL A 548 4.77 -16.67 15.06
N ILE A 549 3.74 -15.82 14.99
CA ILE A 549 2.71 -15.87 13.94
C ILE A 549 3.07 -14.86 12.84
N HIS A 550 3.54 -15.37 11.70
CA HIS A 550 4.00 -14.55 10.57
C HIS A 550 3.04 -14.67 9.38
N ILE A 551 2.23 -13.63 9.15
CA ILE A 551 1.35 -13.53 7.98
C ILE A 551 2.17 -13.09 6.75
N HIS A 552 2.09 -13.85 5.64
CA HIS A 552 2.98 -13.68 4.49
C HIS A 552 2.57 -12.62 3.46
N SER A 553 1.32 -12.14 3.49
CA SER A 553 0.82 -11.12 2.55
C SER A 553 -0.08 -10.11 3.26
N ASP A 554 0.08 -8.82 2.92
CA ASP A 554 -0.80 -7.74 3.39
C ASP A 554 -2.28 -7.99 2.99
N SER A 555 -2.54 -8.74 1.91
CA SER A 555 -3.91 -9.11 1.48
C SER A 555 -4.64 -10.09 2.42
N VAL A 556 -3.90 -10.88 3.22
CA VAL A 556 -4.50 -11.81 4.19
C VAL A 556 -5.23 -11.06 5.30
N PHE A 557 -4.69 -9.92 5.73
CA PHE A 557 -5.30 -9.13 6.80
C PHE A 557 -6.69 -8.61 6.38
N ARG A 558 -6.82 -8.08 5.15
CA ARG A 558 -8.12 -7.66 4.58
C ARG A 558 -9.11 -8.83 4.52
N ARG A 559 -8.67 -9.99 4.02
CA ARG A 559 -9.51 -11.21 3.91
C ARG A 559 -9.92 -11.79 5.27
N TYR A 560 -9.09 -11.63 6.30
CA TYR A 560 -9.43 -12.01 7.67
C TYR A 560 -10.40 -11.00 8.30
N GLN A 561 -10.24 -9.69 8.04
CA GLN A 561 -11.18 -8.66 8.51
C GLN A 561 -12.60 -8.90 7.96
N GLN A 562 -12.74 -9.34 6.70
CA GLN A 562 -14.03 -9.81 6.15
C GLN A 562 -14.65 -10.97 6.97
N GLU A 563 -13.83 -11.89 7.49
CA GLU A 563 -14.29 -12.98 8.37
C GLU A 563 -14.67 -12.50 9.77
N MET A 564 -14.04 -11.42 10.28
CA MET A 564 -14.46 -10.77 11.54
C MET A 564 -15.84 -10.12 11.40
N ARG A 565 -16.15 -9.48 10.27
CA ARG A 565 -17.51 -8.94 10.01
C ARG A 565 -18.58 -10.02 10.07
N ARG A 566 -18.23 -11.21 9.55
CA ARG A 566 -19.09 -12.41 9.58
C ARG A 566 -19.19 -13.03 10.98
N ASN A 567 -18.20 -12.85 11.84
CA ASN A 567 -18.09 -13.47 13.16
C ASN A 567 -17.52 -12.46 14.17
N GLN A 568 -18.38 -11.60 14.73
CA GLN A 568 -17.99 -10.47 15.59
C GLN A 568 -17.18 -10.87 16.85
N GLY A 569 -17.22 -12.14 17.27
CA GLY A 569 -16.41 -12.66 18.37
C GLY A 569 -14.93 -12.97 18.03
N LEU A 570 -14.47 -12.75 16.80
CA LEU A 570 -13.08 -13.00 16.39
C LEU A 570 -12.12 -11.87 16.82
N TRP A 571 -10.89 -12.23 17.18
CA TRP A 571 -9.83 -11.25 17.45
C TRP A 571 -9.13 -10.78 16.16
N PRO A 572 -8.63 -9.53 16.09
CA PRO A 572 -7.89 -9.01 14.94
C PRO A 572 -6.65 -9.82 14.56
N LEU A 573 -6.28 -9.80 13.26
CA LEU A 573 -4.93 -10.15 12.84
C LEU A 573 -3.96 -8.99 13.09
N TYR A 574 -3.21 -9.11 14.18
CA TYR A 574 -2.15 -8.17 14.57
C TYR A 574 -0.84 -8.34 13.77
N ARG A 575 0.05 -7.36 13.86
CA ARG A 575 1.42 -7.45 13.32
C ARG A 575 2.43 -7.73 14.42
N GLY A 576 3.49 -8.50 14.11
CA GLY A 576 4.51 -8.86 15.09
C GLY A 576 3.93 -9.60 16.30
N PHE A 577 3.24 -10.71 16.04
CA PHE A 577 2.46 -11.41 17.05
C PHE A 577 3.28 -12.57 17.65
N PHE A 578 3.65 -12.40 18.92
CA PHE A 578 4.47 -13.33 19.71
C PHE A 578 3.71 -13.85 20.92
N VAL A 579 3.77 -15.16 21.13
CA VAL A 579 3.01 -15.87 22.18
C VAL A 579 3.90 -16.90 22.86
N ASP A 580 3.96 -16.89 24.19
CA ASP A 580 4.50 -18.00 24.97
C ASP A 580 3.38 -19.01 25.20
N VAL A 581 3.64 -20.28 24.90
CA VAL A 581 2.66 -21.37 25.03
C VAL A 581 3.22 -22.47 25.92
N ASN A 582 2.39 -22.91 26.86
CA ASN A 582 2.59 -24.10 27.68
C ASN A 582 1.63 -25.21 27.24
N LEU A 583 2.15 -26.43 27.05
CA LEU A 583 1.39 -27.66 26.88
C LEU A 583 1.71 -28.63 28.00
N PHE A 584 0.70 -29.02 28.78
CA PHE A 584 0.90 -29.84 29.97
C PHE A 584 -0.21 -30.85 30.18
N LYS A 585 0.07 -31.91 30.95
CA LYS A 585 -0.93 -32.90 31.37
C LYS A 585 -1.37 -32.70 32.81
N VAL A 586 -2.60 -33.14 33.09
CA VAL A 586 -3.22 -33.03 34.41
C VAL A 586 -3.73 -34.39 34.87
N ASN A 587 -3.47 -34.75 36.14
CA ASN A 587 -4.00 -35.98 36.74
C ASN A 587 -5.53 -35.97 36.75
N LYS A 588 -6.17 -37.15 36.57
CA LYS A 588 -7.63 -37.28 36.34
C LYS A 588 -8.50 -36.50 37.33
N GLU A 589 -8.13 -36.48 38.60
CA GLU A 589 -8.84 -35.76 39.67
C GLU A 589 -8.85 -34.23 39.45
N ARG A 590 -7.68 -33.63 39.18
CA ARG A 590 -7.58 -32.19 38.88
C ARG A 590 -8.13 -31.84 37.49
N ALA A 591 -8.11 -32.78 36.54
CA ALA A 591 -8.64 -32.55 35.19
C ALA A 591 -10.15 -32.27 35.22
N THR A 592 -10.90 -32.90 36.13
CA THR A 592 -12.32 -32.58 36.34
C THR A 592 -12.57 -31.18 36.89
N ASP A 593 -11.61 -30.56 37.60
CA ASP A 593 -11.78 -29.23 38.16
C ASP A 593 -11.42 -28.14 37.14
N PHE A 594 -10.29 -28.29 36.42
CA PHE A 594 -10.00 -27.44 35.24
C PHE A 594 -11.13 -27.49 34.19
N ALA A 595 -11.77 -28.65 34.00
CA ALA A 595 -12.92 -28.77 33.10
C ALA A 595 -14.19 -28.08 33.61
N LYS A 596 -14.41 -27.99 34.93
CA LYS A 596 -15.51 -27.20 35.51
C LYS A 596 -15.21 -25.70 35.44
N ASP A 597 -14.00 -25.30 35.82
CA ASP A 597 -13.59 -23.89 35.88
C ASP A 597 -13.48 -23.25 34.50
N SER A 598 -12.96 -23.95 33.49
CA SER A 598 -12.96 -23.44 32.11
C SER A 598 -14.41 -23.21 31.60
N ASN A 599 -15.34 -24.12 31.93
CA ASN A 599 -16.76 -23.96 31.59
C ASN A 599 -17.49 -22.89 32.42
N SER A 600 -17.08 -22.61 33.67
CA SER A 600 -17.65 -21.55 34.51
C SER A 600 -17.13 -20.17 34.08
N LEU A 601 -15.83 -20.04 33.80
CA LEU A 601 -15.20 -18.84 33.24
C LEU A 601 -15.83 -18.46 31.89
N LEU A 602 -16.02 -19.43 30.98
CA LEU A 602 -16.64 -19.16 29.67
C LEU A 602 -18.09 -18.67 29.80
N LYS A 603 -18.86 -19.18 30.77
CA LYS A 603 -20.22 -18.66 31.07
C LYS A 603 -20.19 -17.26 31.68
N ASN A 604 -19.34 -17.05 32.68
CA ASN A 604 -19.25 -15.78 33.40
C ASN A 604 -18.70 -14.65 32.51
N ILE A 605 -17.72 -14.93 31.64
CA ILE A 605 -17.20 -13.96 30.67
C ILE A 605 -18.28 -13.61 29.63
N ASN A 606 -19.02 -14.57 29.10
CA ASN A 606 -20.11 -14.28 28.16
C ASN A 606 -21.18 -13.36 28.78
N GLY A 607 -21.50 -13.52 30.06
CA GLY A 607 -22.42 -12.61 30.78
C GLY A 607 -21.84 -11.22 31.05
N ASN A 608 -20.54 -11.12 31.39
CA ASN A 608 -19.90 -9.84 31.67
C ASN A 608 -19.52 -9.04 30.41
N LEU A 609 -19.37 -9.68 29.24
CA LEU A 609 -18.93 -8.99 28.03
C LEU A 609 -20.01 -8.05 27.47
N GLU A 610 -21.30 -8.43 27.54
CA GLU A 610 -22.43 -7.57 27.17
C GLU A 610 -22.58 -6.35 28.11
N ALA A 611 -22.25 -6.52 29.39
CA ALA A 611 -22.24 -5.43 30.37
C ALA A 611 -21.02 -4.49 30.20
N SER A 612 -19.86 -5.04 29.84
CA SER A 612 -18.60 -4.29 29.71
C SER A 612 -18.44 -3.54 28.38
N SER A 613 -19.30 -3.77 27.38
CA SER A 613 -19.21 -3.12 26.06
C SER A 613 -20.03 -1.81 25.94
N LEU A 614 -20.68 -1.36 27.00
CA LEU A 614 -21.66 -0.26 26.95
C LEU A 614 -21.15 1.12 27.44
N VAL A 615 -19.94 1.17 28.01
CA VAL A 615 -19.19 2.38 28.43
C VAL A 615 -17.71 2.00 28.30
N THR A 616 -16.79 2.71 27.62
CA THR A 616 -16.50 4.15 27.77
C THR A 616 -16.18 4.92 26.47
N ASP A 617 -16.05 4.29 25.31
CA ASP A 617 -15.72 4.99 24.05
C ASP A 617 -16.87 4.90 23.03
N GLY A 618 -17.28 6.04 22.47
CA GLY A 618 -18.43 6.17 21.56
C GLY A 618 -18.22 5.68 20.13
N LEU A 619 -17.28 4.77 19.88
CA LEU A 619 -16.89 4.28 18.55
C LEU A 619 -17.16 2.78 18.40
N ALA A 620 -17.69 2.37 17.26
CA ALA A 620 -17.82 0.95 16.91
C ALA A 620 -16.44 0.28 16.72
N ASP A 621 -16.33 -1.02 16.97
CA ASP A 621 -15.04 -1.76 16.86
C ASP A 621 -14.48 -1.81 15.42
N GLU A 622 -15.31 -1.56 14.39
CA GLU A 622 -14.83 -1.33 13.02
C GLU A 622 -14.15 0.04 12.84
N ASP A 623 -14.65 1.08 13.53
CA ASP A 623 -14.19 2.46 13.41
C ASP A 623 -13.02 2.79 14.35
N ALA A 624 -12.98 2.18 15.55
CA ALA A 624 -11.88 2.33 16.51
C ALA A 624 -10.51 1.85 15.98
N ASN A 625 -10.51 1.13 14.86
CA ASN A 625 -9.34 0.62 14.16
C ASN A 625 -9.04 1.37 12.83
N LEU A 626 -9.79 2.43 12.51
CA LEU A 626 -9.70 3.13 11.23
C LEU A 626 -8.42 4.00 11.18
N MET A 627 -7.43 3.53 10.43
CA MET A 627 -6.10 4.16 10.35
C MET A 627 -5.49 4.05 8.95
N ILE A 628 -4.83 5.12 8.50
CA ILE A 628 -4.18 5.25 7.21
C ILE A 628 -2.75 5.78 7.37
N LYS A 629 -1.88 5.45 6.40
CA LYS A 629 -0.53 6.02 6.28
C LYS A 629 -0.36 6.72 4.95
N LEU A 630 -0.01 8.00 5.05
CA LEU A 630 0.28 8.92 3.96
C LEU A 630 1.80 8.97 3.78
N LYS A 631 2.33 9.16 2.56
CA LYS A 631 3.80 9.13 2.32
C LYS A 631 4.29 10.17 1.32
N PHE A 632 5.42 10.81 1.61
CA PHE A 632 5.99 11.89 0.80
C PHE A 632 6.82 11.41 -0.41
N LEU A 633 6.82 12.24 -1.47
CA LEU A 633 7.69 12.28 -2.65
C LEU A 633 9.13 11.81 -2.38
N THR A 634 9.75 12.66 -1.57
CA THR A 634 11.14 12.71 -1.14
C THR A 634 11.64 11.40 -0.52
N TYR A 635 10.80 10.70 0.25
CA TYR A 635 11.05 9.35 0.75
C TYR A 635 10.76 8.26 -0.29
N LYS A 636 9.65 8.36 -1.03
CA LYS A 636 9.25 7.36 -2.05
C LYS A 636 10.40 7.18 -3.07
N LEU A 637 11.10 8.25 -3.43
CA LEU A 637 12.35 8.22 -4.20
C LEU A 637 13.42 7.29 -3.60
N ARG A 638 13.97 7.63 -2.44
CA ARG A 638 15.07 6.87 -1.81
C ARG A 638 14.70 5.39 -1.62
N THR A 639 13.54 5.14 -1.02
CA THR A 639 13.15 3.80 -0.59
C THR A 639 12.55 2.95 -1.72
N PHE A 640 11.71 3.52 -2.60
CA PHE A 640 11.01 2.76 -3.64
C PHE A 640 11.55 2.95 -5.06
N LEU A 641 12.24 4.05 -5.41
CA LEU A 641 12.92 4.17 -6.70
C LEU A 641 14.33 3.56 -6.63
N ILE A 642 15.14 4.01 -5.67
CA ILE A 642 16.59 3.73 -5.66
C ILE A 642 16.90 2.41 -4.93
N ARG A 643 16.42 2.19 -3.70
CA ARG A 643 16.69 0.91 -2.99
C ARG A 643 15.99 -0.28 -3.64
N ASN A 644 14.68 -0.18 -3.83
CA ASN A 644 13.86 -1.31 -4.28
C ASN A 644 13.62 -1.30 -5.80
N GLY A 645 13.50 -0.12 -6.41
CA GLY A 645 12.87 0.04 -7.74
C GLY A 645 13.76 -0.22 -8.94
N LEU A 646 15.09 -0.06 -8.83
CA LEU A 646 16.00 -0.12 -9.98
C LEU A 646 15.85 -1.41 -10.80
N SER A 647 15.85 -2.57 -10.12
CA SER A 647 15.74 -3.88 -10.77
C SER A 647 14.41 -4.11 -11.52
N ILE A 648 13.37 -3.33 -11.18
CA ILE A 648 12.04 -3.34 -11.81
C ILE A 648 12.02 -2.29 -12.94
N LEU A 649 12.53 -1.09 -12.68
CA LEU A 649 12.60 0.02 -13.63
C LEU A 649 13.48 -0.29 -14.85
N PHE A 650 14.44 -1.21 -14.72
CA PHE A 650 15.24 -1.71 -15.84
C PHE A 650 14.58 -2.84 -16.64
N LYS A 651 13.49 -3.44 -16.15
CA LYS A 651 12.74 -4.52 -16.82
C LYS A 651 11.41 -4.06 -17.40
N ASP A 652 10.57 -3.48 -16.55
CA ASP A 652 9.15 -3.21 -16.82
C ASP A 652 8.86 -1.71 -17.06
N GLY A 653 9.88 -0.86 -16.93
CA GLY A 653 9.76 0.59 -17.05
C GLY A 653 9.35 1.30 -15.76
N PRO A 654 9.09 2.62 -15.81
CA PRO A 654 8.81 3.42 -14.62
C PRO A 654 7.40 3.14 -14.05
N GLN A 655 7.33 2.40 -12.94
CA GLN A 655 6.10 2.16 -12.16
C GLN A 655 5.56 3.43 -11.42
N MET A 656 5.99 4.62 -11.82
CA MET A 656 5.68 5.91 -11.18
C MET A 656 4.18 6.26 -11.27
N LYS A 657 3.47 5.82 -12.32
CA LYS A 657 1.99 5.94 -12.41
C LYS A 657 1.24 5.29 -11.22
N ILE A 658 1.88 4.36 -10.49
CA ILE A 658 1.30 3.69 -9.31
C ILE A 658 1.49 4.54 -8.04
N TRP A 659 2.13 5.71 -8.10
CA TRP A 659 2.52 6.48 -6.91
C TRP A 659 1.57 7.64 -6.55
N GLY A 660 0.62 7.99 -7.43
CA GLY A 660 -0.31 9.10 -7.21
C GLY A 660 0.39 10.45 -7.29
N THR A 661 1.13 10.67 -8.38
CA THR A 661 1.98 11.85 -8.61
C THR A 661 1.55 12.62 -9.85
N SER A 662 1.69 13.94 -9.84
CA SER A 662 1.27 14.84 -10.93
C SER A 662 1.97 14.55 -12.26
N ALA A 663 1.40 15.01 -13.38
CA ALA A 663 2.02 14.86 -14.71
C ALA A 663 3.34 15.65 -14.83
N GLY A 664 3.50 16.74 -14.08
CA GLY A 664 4.79 17.42 -13.86
C GLY A 664 5.81 16.47 -13.22
N LYS A 665 5.54 16.01 -11.99
CA LYS A 665 6.45 15.11 -11.27
C LYS A 665 6.75 13.82 -12.03
N GLN A 666 5.79 13.20 -12.71
CA GLN A 666 6.04 12.01 -13.54
C GLN A 666 7.09 12.26 -14.64
N ARG A 667 7.12 13.45 -15.25
CA ARG A 667 8.14 13.85 -16.24
C ARG A 667 9.50 14.08 -15.58
N GLU A 668 9.56 14.72 -14.40
CA GLU A 668 10.81 14.87 -13.63
C GLU A 668 11.41 13.53 -13.18
N LEU A 669 10.58 12.69 -12.57
CA LEU A 669 10.93 11.34 -12.12
C LEU A 669 11.45 10.47 -13.27
N SER A 670 10.87 10.61 -14.47
CA SER A 670 11.33 9.93 -15.68
C SER A 670 12.72 10.41 -16.14
N LYS A 671 13.00 11.72 -16.10
CA LYS A 671 14.34 12.28 -16.37
C LYS A 671 15.38 11.73 -15.38
N MET A 672 15.03 11.72 -14.08
CA MET A 672 15.87 11.18 -13.01
C MET A 672 16.16 9.69 -13.22
N ALA A 673 15.14 8.89 -13.54
CA ALA A 673 15.29 7.45 -13.83
C ALA A 673 16.23 7.16 -15.00
N VAL A 674 16.17 7.95 -16.08
CA VAL A 674 17.12 7.86 -17.20
C VAL A 674 18.54 8.21 -16.75
N TYR A 675 18.71 9.22 -15.89
CA TYR A 675 20.02 9.59 -15.36
C TYR A 675 20.61 8.50 -14.43
N ILE A 676 19.81 7.90 -13.55
CA ILE A 676 20.24 6.75 -12.73
C ILE A 676 20.70 5.59 -13.63
N ARG A 677 19.88 5.23 -14.64
CA ARG A 677 20.18 4.14 -15.59
C ARG A 677 21.51 4.36 -16.33
N ARG A 678 21.81 5.61 -16.70
CA ARG A 678 23.09 5.99 -17.35
C ARG A 678 24.29 5.87 -16.41
N LYS A 679 24.14 6.14 -15.10
CA LYS A 679 25.26 6.14 -14.13
C LYS A 679 25.55 4.75 -13.52
N TYR A 680 24.51 3.96 -13.21
CA TYR A 680 24.65 2.66 -12.50
C TYR A 680 24.45 1.43 -13.39
N GLY A 681 23.96 1.60 -14.63
CA GLY A 681 23.59 0.49 -15.50
C GLY A 681 22.49 -0.38 -14.87
N ASN A 682 22.56 -1.70 -15.08
CA ASN A 682 21.56 -2.66 -14.59
C ASN A 682 21.89 -3.27 -13.20
N LYS A 683 22.81 -2.68 -12.43
CA LYS A 683 23.21 -3.22 -11.11
C LYS A 683 22.17 -2.92 -10.03
N GLN A 684 22.01 -3.83 -9.08
CA GLN A 684 21.21 -3.63 -7.87
C GLN A 684 22.13 -3.20 -6.72
N LEU A 685 21.73 -2.15 -5.98
CA LEU A 685 22.46 -1.65 -4.81
C LEU A 685 22.30 -2.59 -3.61
N SER A 686 23.31 -2.66 -2.74
CA SER A 686 23.22 -3.41 -1.49
C SER A 686 22.24 -2.73 -0.52
N THR A 687 21.29 -3.49 0.04
CA THR A 687 20.24 -2.95 0.92
C THR A 687 20.78 -2.35 2.21
N SER A 688 21.95 -2.78 2.69
CA SER A 688 22.60 -2.28 3.91
C SER A 688 23.48 -1.05 3.71
N THR A 689 23.78 -0.65 2.46
CA THR A 689 24.70 0.47 2.17
C THR A 689 24.17 1.43 1.10
N TYR A 690 22.93 1.27 0.61
CA TYR A 690 22.47 1.98 -0.58
C TYR A 690 22.50 3.51 -0.46
N LEU A 691 22.32 4.12 0.73
CA LEU A 691 22.45 5.58 0.87
C LEU A 691 23.89 6.08 0.72
N SER A 692 24.89 5.25 1.00
CA SER A 692 26.29 5.61 0.73
C SER A 692 26.59 5.75 -0.77
N GLU A 693 25.74 5.17 -1.64
CA GLU A 693 25.78 5.41 -3.09
C GLU A 693 24.70 6.41 -3.53
N ALA A 694 23.53 6.43 -2.89
CA ALA A 694 22.38 7.22 -3.29
C ALA A 694 22.44 8.68 -2.84
N GLU A 695 22.81 9.01 -1.61
CA GLU A 695 22.84 10.42 -1.17
C GLU A 695 23.84 11.27 -1.97
N PRO A 696 25.11 10.84 -2.21
CA PRO A 696 26.02 11.59 -3.08
C PRO A 696 25.54 11.70 -4.53
N PHE A 697 24.74 10.72 -4.99
CA PHE A 697 24.08 10.80 -6.30
C PHE A 697 22.93 11.80 -6.33
N LEU A 698 22.12 11.84 -5.27
CA LEU A 698 20.97 12.73 -5.10
C LEU A 698 21.43 14.18 -4.97
N GLU A 699 22.47 14.43 -4.16
CA GLU A 699 23.18 15.70 -4.02
C GLU A 699 23.72 16.19 -5.38
N GLN A 700 24.44 15.32 -6.12
CA GLN A 700 24.92 15.60 -7.50
C GLN A 700 23.80 15.73 -8.54
N TYR A 701 22.56 15.32 -8.25
CA TYR A 701 21.41 15.53 -9.13
C TYR A 701 20.70 16.85 -8.83
N ALA A 702 20.55 17.18 -7.54
CA ALA A 702 19.95 18.41 -7.04
C ALA A 702 20.69 19.66 -7.53
N THR A 703 22.03 19.69 -7.43
CA THR A 703 22.88 20.83 -7.86
C THR A 703 22.78 21.18 -9.35
N ARG A 704 22.14 20.34 -10.18
CA ARG A 704 22.00 20.57 -11.63
C ARG A 704 20.87 21.52 -12.00
N SER A 705 19.88 21.73 -11.13
CA SER A 705 18.79 22.70 -11.34
C SER A 705 17.92 22.81 -10.07
N PRO A 706 17.36 23.98 -9.75
CA PRO A 706 16.45 24.16 -8.62
C PRO A 706 15.29 23.13 -8.58
N GLN A 707 14.72 22.76 -9.73
CA GLN A 707 13.64 21.78 -9.84
C GLN A 707 14.07 20.38 -9.37
N ASN A 708 15.29 19.95 -9.69
CA ASN A 708 15.84 18.69 -9.19
C ASN A 708 16.04 18.74 -7.66
N GLN A 709 16.39 19.89 -7.10
CA GLN A 709 16.53 20.07 -5.66
C GLN A 709 15.18 19.95 -4.93
N VAL A 710 14.11 20.56 -5.46
CA VAL A 710 12.74 20.39 -4.94
C VAL A 710 12.25 18.94 -5.06
N LEU A 711 12.51 18.28 -6.20
CA LEU A 711 12.15 16.87 -6.43
C LEU A 711 12.85 15.91 -5.44
N VAL A 712 14.10 16.20 -5.07
CA VAL A 712 14.91 15.36 -4.17
C VAL A 712 14.70 15.69 -2.69
N GLY A 713 14.39 16.95 -2.34
CA GLY A 713 14.48 17.46 -0.96
C GLY A 713 15.94 17.57 -0.49
N ALA A 714 16.16 17.64 0.83
CA ALA A 714 17.51 17.64 1.40
C ALA A 714 18.28 16.36 1.03
N ALA A 715 19.51 16.50 0.52
CA ALA A 715 20.39 15.38 0.15
C ALA A 715 21.87 15.74 0.35
N GLY A 716 22.61 14.86 1.02
CA GLY A 716 24.00 15.14 1.41
C GLY A 716 24.14 16.35 2.34
N ASN A 717 25.26 17.07 2.21
CA ASN A 717 25.62 18.23 3.05
C ASN A 717 25.57 19.57 2.28
N LEU A 718 25.58 19.53 0.94
CA LEU A 718 25.53 20.72 0.09
C LEU A 718 24.10 21.25 -0.10
N VAL A 719 23.09 20.38 -0.04
CA VAL A 719 21.67 20.77 -0.16
C VAL A 719 21.14 21.24 1.20
N ARG A 720 21.48 22.48 1.56
CA ARG A 720 20.98 23.16 2.76
C ARG A 720 19.47 23.40 2.72
N THR A 721 18.81 23.27 3.87
CA THR A 721 17.35 23.44 4.02
C THR A 721 16.91 24.87 3.72
N GLU A 722 17.71 25.86 4.12
CA GLU A 722 17.44 27.29 3.87
C GLU A 722 17.43 27.57 2.36
N ASN A 723 18.40 26.99 1.63
CA ASN A 723 18.48 27.09 0.17
C ASN A 723 17.33 26.33 -0.52
N LEU A 724 16.84 25.21 0.05
CA LEU A 724 15.69 24.48 -0.47
C LEU A 724 14.40 25.31 -0.30
N LEU A 725 14.17 25.89 0.87
CA LEU A 725 13.01 26.76 1.13
C LEU A 725 13.05 28.00 0.23
N ALA A 726 14.19 28.70 0.17
CA ALA A 726 14.38 29.83 -0.74
C ALA A 726 14.18 29.47 -2.21
N ILE A 727 14.48 28.22 -2.64
CA ILE A 727 14.21 27.74 -4.00
C ILE A 727 12.73 27.43 -4.24
N ILE A 728 12.01 26.89 -3.25
CA ILE A 728 10.55 26.72 -3.31
C ILE A 728 9.86 28.10 -3.39
N GLU A 729 10.40 29.09 -2.68
CA GLU A 729 9.93 30.48 -2.68
C GLU A 729 10.35 31.26 -3.96
N ALA A 730 11.48 30.92 -4.60
CA ALA A 730 12.02 31.65 -5.77
C ALA A 730 11.70 31.01 -7.15
N SER A 731 11.34 29.73 -7.21
CA SER A 731 11.10 29.04 -8.50
C SER A 731 9.74 29.38 -9.14
N ARG A 732 9.60 29.02 -10.43
CA ARG A 732 8.69 29.63 -11.43
C ARG A 732 7.22 29.72 -11.00
N ASP A 733 6.58 30.81 -11.41
CA ASP A 733 5.14 31.03 -11.32
C ASP A 733 4.37 30.10 -12.29
N GLU A 734 3.83 28.99 -11.79
CA GLU A 734 2.97 28.06 -12.57
C GLU A 734 1.49 28.53 -12.67
N GLU A 735 1.19 29.77 -12.29
CA GLU A 735 -0.09 30.47 -12.54
C GLU A 735 -0.34 30.74 -14.05
N GLY A 736 0.57 30.28 -14.92
CA GLY A 736 0.61 30.58 -16.35
C GLY A 736 0.90 29.41 -17.30
N ASP A 737 0.59 28.15 -16.97
CA ASP A 737 0.44 27.11 -18.00
C ASP A 737 -0.40 25.89 -17.54
N ILE A 738 -1.73 25.88 -17.81
CA ILE A 738 -2.52 24.64 -17.72
C ILE A 738 -2.25 23.81 -18.98
N HIS A 739 -1.10 23.13 -18.97
CA HIS A 739 -0.45 22.50 -20.12
C HIS A 739 -1.36 21.91 -21.21
N HIS A 740 -1.01 22.20 -22.45
CA HIS A 740 -1.52 21.51 -23.64
C HIS A 740 -1.02 20.05 -23.73
N ASP A 741 -1.92 19.08 -23.51
CA ASP A 741 -1.75 17.70 -24.00
C ASP A 741 -2.15 17.64 -25.51
N VAL A 742 -1.34 18.27 -26.38
CA VAL A 742 -1.50 18.20 -27.84
C VAL A 742 -0.14 17.99 -28.52
N GLU A 743 0.08 16.80 -29.08
CA GLU A 743 1.12 16.60 -30.10
C GLU A 743 0.68 17.30 -31.38
N ALA A 744 1.40 18.34 -31.80
CA ALA A 744 1.05 19.14 -32.98
C ALA A 744 1.69 18.61 -34.28
N PRO A 745 0.90 18.38 -35.34
CA PRO A 745 1.35 18.47 -36.73
C PRO A 745 1.16 19.90 -37.26
N SER A 746 1.92 20.25 -38.30
CA SER A 746 2.01 21.61 -38.86
C SER A 746 0.99 21.92 -39.96
N SER A 747 0.71 23.22 -40.10
CA SER A 747 0.15 23.91 -41.28
C SER A 747 -1.38 23.84 -41.50
N PRO A 748 -2.03 24.96 -41.89
CA PRO A 748 -3.48 25.02 -42.09
C PRO A 748 -3.89 24.59 -43.51
N THR A 749 -5.15 24.20 -43.66
CA THR A 749 -5.86 24.19 -44.96
C THR A 749 -7.33 24.53 -44.70
N HIS A 750 -7.87 25.50 -45.43
CA HIS A 750 -9.26 25.93 -45.24
C HIS A 750 -10.26 24.84 -45.68
N ALA A 751 -11.27 24.61 -44.84
CA ALA A 751 -12.53 23.98 -45.21
C ALA A 751 -13.68 24.72 -44.50
N ALA A 752 -14.89 24.65 -45.06
CA ALA A 752 -15.98 25.54 -44.69
C ALA A 752 -16.64 25.21 -43.34
N LYS A 753 -17.47 26.15 -42.86
CA LYS A 753 -18.43 25.94 -41.78
C LYS A 753 -19.35 24.76 -42.12
N ASP A 754 -19.60 23.88 -41.15
CA ASP A 754 -21.00 23.51 -40.85
C ASP A 754 -21.15 23.07 -39.39
N THR A 755 -22.27 23.41 -38.76
CA THR A 755 -22.45 23.26 -37.31
C THR A 755 -23.28 22.02 -36.99
N VAL A 756 -22.62 20.86 -36.94
CA VAL A 756 -23.23 19.59 -36.50
C VAL A 756 -22.60 19.14 -35.19
N LEU A 757 -23.45 18.70 -34.25
CA LEU A 757 -23.03 18.09 -32.99
C LEU A 757 -22.07 16.92 -33.26
N LYS A 758 -20.96 16.84 -32.51
CA LYS A 758 -20.04 15.70 -32.60
C LYS A 758 -20.61 14.51 -31.85
N ASP A 759 -21.48 13.76 -32.51
CA ASP A 759 -22.04 12.51 -32.00
C ASP A 759 -20.92 11.55 -31.54
N GLU A 760 -21.00 11.11 -30.28
CA GLU A 760 -19.94 10.32 -29.65
C GLU A 760 -19.86 8.87 -30.17
N GLY A 761 -18.66 8.30 -30.12
CA GLY A 761 -18.43 6.90 -30.46
C GLY A 761 -18.71 5.94 -29.30
N LEU A 762 -18.83 4.63 -29.59
CA LEU A 762 -19.11 3.60 -28.58
C LEU A 762 -18.10 2.45 -28.65
N ILE A 763 -17.60 1.98 -27.50
CA ILE A 763 -16.67 0.84 -27.40
C ILE A 763 -17.29 -0.26 -26.54
N VAL A 764 -17.73 -1.36 -27.15
CA VAL A 764 -18.27 -2.53 -26.43
C VAL A 764 -17.13 -3.51 -26.15
N PHE A 765 -16.90 -3.89 -24.89
CA PHE A 765 -15.77 -4.73 -24.49
C PHE A 765 -16.15 -5.79 -23.43
N PHE A 766 -15.33 -6.83 -23.27
CA PHE A 766 -15.73 -8.05 -22.55
C PHE A 766 -14.82 -8.37 -21.34
N PRO A 767 -15.17 -7.95 -20.12
CA PRO A 767 -14.57 -8.45 -18.89
C PRO A 767 -14.98 -9.91 -18.59
N GLY A 768 -14.52 -10.87 -19.40
CA GLY A 768 -14.83 -12.30 -19.24
C GLY A 768 -13.66 -13.28 -19.49
N ILE A 769 -13.89 -14.53 -19.10
CA ILE A 769 -13.01 -15.70 -19.25
C ILE A 769 -13.29 -16.39 -20.61
N PRO A 770 -12.30 -17.02 -21.28
CA PRO A 770 -12.56 -17.80 -22.51
C PRO A 770 -13.71 -18.80 -22.32
N GLY A 771 -14.64 -18.90 -23.28
CA GLY A 771 -15.87 -19.68 -23.12
C GLY A 771 -17.12 -18.85 -22.77
N CYS A 772 -16.96 -17.57 -22.40
CA CYS A 772 -18.04 -16.60 -22.22
C CYS A 772 -18.79 -16.18 -23.51
N ALA A 773 -18.69 -16.95 -24.60
CA ALA A 773 -19.35 -16.70 -25.90
C ALA A 773 -19.06 -15.36 -26.63
N LYS A 774 -18.17 -14.49 -26.11
CA LYS A 774 -17.75 -13.17 -26.69
C LYS A 774 -17.79 -13.08 -28.23
N SER A 775 -17.12 -13.99 -28.94
CA SER A 775 -16.95 -13.94 -30.40
C SER A 775 -18.21 -14.34 -31.16
N ALA A 776 -19.03 -15.23 -30.59
CA ALA A 776 -20.34 -15.54 -31.15
C ALA A 776 -21.29 -14.36 -30.95
N LEU A 777 -21.28 -13.74 -29.76
CA LEU A 777 -22.09 -12.57 -29.47
C LEU A 777 -21.73 -11.38 -30.39
N CYS A 778 -20.43 -11.10 -30.61
CA CYS A 778 -19.99 -10.10 -31.57
C CYS A 778 -20.45 -10.39 -33.01
N LYS A 779 -20.48 -11.66 -33.44
CA LYS A 779 -20.98 -12.06 -34.75
C LYS A 779 -22.48 -11.80 -34.88
N GLU A 780 -23.28 -12.17 -33.88
CA GLU A 780 -24.73 -11.95 -33.94
C GLU A 780 -25.13 -10.48 -33.79
N ILE A 781 -24.39 -9.67 -33.01
CA ILE A 781 -24.59 -8.21 -32.97
C ILE A 781 -24.26 -7.57 -34.34
N LEU A 782 -23.20 -8.03 -35.02
CA LEU A 782 -22.81 -7.53 -36.34
C LEU A 782 -23.82 -7.90 -37.43
N ASN A 783 -24.52 -9.04 -37.29
CA ASN A 783 -25.54 -9.51 -38.22
C ASN A 783 -26.96 -8.97 -37.90
N ALA A 784 -27.16 -8.28 -36.78
CA ALA A 784 -28.50 -7.89 -36.31
C ALA A 784 -29.14 -6.83 -37.24
N PRO A 785 -30.36 -7.06 -37.76
CA PRO A 785 -31.03 -6.08 -38.62
C PRO A 785 -31.32 -4.79 -37.86
N GLY A 786 -30.88 -3.65 -38.43
CA GLY A 786 -30.94 -2.33 -37.78
C GLY A 786 -29.90 -2.11 -36.67
N GLY A 787 -28.94 -3.02 -36.48
CA GLY A 787 -27.86 -2.89 -35.50
C GLY A 787 -28.37 -2.61 -34.07
N LEU A 788 -27.81 -1.57 -33.46
CA LEU A 788 -28.22 -1.07 -32.13
C LEU A 788 -29.29 0.04 -32.19
N GLY A 789 -30.11 0.09 -33.25
CA GLY A 789 -31.21 1.06 -33.36
C GLY A 789 -30.75 2.51 -33.55
N ASP A 790 -29.51 2.67 -34.03
CA ASP A 790 -28.76 3.91 -34.15
C ASP A 790 -28.18 3.98 -35.58
N LYS A 791 -27.93 5.19 -36.09
CA LYS A 791 -27.30 5.42 -37.40
C LYS A 791 -25.78 5.14 -37.38
N ARG A 792 -25.14 5.05 -36.20
CA ARG A 792 -23.72 4.74 -36.03
C ARG A 792 -23.36 3.35 -36.61
N PRO A 793 -22.40 3.25 -37.56
CA PRO A 793 -22.00 1.97 -38.13
C PRO A 793 -21.23 1.10 -37.11
N VAL A 794 -21.57 -0.19 -37.07
CA VAL A 794 -20.98 -1.21 -36.19
C VAL A 794 -19.81 -1.92 -36.90
N HIS A 795 -18.70 -2.14 -36.20
CA HIS A 795 -17.61 -3.01 -36.66
C HIS A 795 -17.02 -3.84 -35.52
N SER A 796 -16.42 -4.99 -35.83
CA SER A 796 -15.79 -5.86 -34.83
C SER A 796 -14.30 -6.06 -35.08
N LEU A 797 -13.51 -6.03 -34.00
CA LEU A 797 -12.07 -6.24 -34.02
C LEU A 797 -11.74 -7.53 -33.26
N MET A 798 -11.54 -8.64 -33.97
CA MET A 798 -11.27 -9.94 -33.33
C MET A 798 -9.84 -10.02 -32.78
N GLY A 799 -9.72 -10.02 -31.45
CA GLY A 799 -8.45 -10.01 -30.74
C GLY A 799 -7.61 -11.29 -30.84
N ASP A 800 -8.23 -12.40 -31.28
CA ASP A 800 -7.58 -13.67 -31.60
C ASP A 800 -6.91 -13.65 -33.00
N LEU A 801 -7.35 -12.77 -33.91
CA LEU A 801 -6.73 -12.57 -35.24
C LEU A 801 -5.65 -11.47 -35.24
N ILE A 802 -5.65 -10.60 -34.22
CA ILE A 802 -4.75 -9.44 -34.11
C ILE A 802 -3.55 -9.78 -33.23
N LYS A 803 -2.41 -10.08 -33.88
CA LYS A 803 -1.11 -10.29 -33.22
C LYS A 803 -0.59 -8.97 -32.62
N GLY A 804 -0.01 -9.03 -31.42
CA GLY A 804 0.64 -7.88 -30.77
C GLY A 804 -0.29 -6.96 -29.96
N ARG A 805 -0.06 -5.64 -30.06
CA ARG A 805 -0.71 -4.59 -29.24
C ARG A 805 -2.17 -4.34 -29.64
N TYR A 806 -3.06 -5.27 -29.30
CA TYR A 806 -4.48 -5.21 -29.66
C TYR A 806 -5.18 -3.92 -29.27
N TRP A 807 -5.10 -3.49 -28.00
CA TRP A 807 -5.82 -2.29 -27.53
C TRP A 807 -5.29 -0.99 -28.16
N GLN A 808 -4.00 -0.94 -28.53
CA GLN A 808 -3.48 0.14 -29.38
C GLN A 808 -4.19 0.16 -30.73
N LYS A 809 -4.35 -1.00 -31.40
CA LYS A 809 -5.08 -1.05 -32.68
C LYS A 809 -6.55 -0.66 -32.53
N VAL A 810 -7.19 -0.94 -31.39
CA VAL A 810 -8.54 -0.42 -31.09
C VAL A 810 -8.52 1.11 -31.03
N ALA A 811 -7.54 1.72 -30.35
CA ALA A 811 -7.36 3.17 -30.29
C ALA A 811 -7.10 3.78 -31.68
N ASP A 812 -6.24 3.15 -32.48
CA ASP A 812 -5.84 3.62 -33.81
C ASP A 812 -7.03 3.60 -34.79
N GLU A 813 -7.85 2.54 -34.79
CA GLU A 813 -9.08 2.49 -35.60
C GLU A 813 -10.17 3.44 -35.08
N ARG A 814 -10.29 3.63 -33.76
CA ARG A 814 -11.18 4.64 -33.14
C ARG A 814 -10.81 6.06 -33.57
N LYS A 815 -9.52 6.40 -33.59
CA LYS A 815 -9.01 7.70 -34.07
C LYS A 815 -9.31 7.93 -35.56
N LYS A 816 -9.27 6.90 -36.40
CA LYS A 816 -9.64 6.98 -37.83
C LYS A 816 -11.15 7.12 -38.05
N ARG A 817 -11.98 6.57 -37.15
CA ARG A 817 -13.44 6.45 -37.32
C ARG A 817 -14.20 6.81 -36.04
N PRO A 818 -14.23 8.10 -35.64
CA PRO A 818 -14.80 8.52 -34.37
C PRO A 818 -16.31 8.25 -34.24
N TYR A 819 -17.08 8.32 -35.32
CA TYR A 819 -18.51 7.96 -35.35
C TYR A 819 -18.69 6.47 -35.70
N THR A 820 -18.39 5.58 -34.74
CA THR A 820 -18.54 4.13 -34.89
C THR A 820 -18.89 3.44 -33.56
N ILE A 821 -19.51 2.27 -33.66
CA ILE A 821 -19.64 1.30 -32.56
C ILE A 821 -18.61 0.19 -32.76
N THR A 822 -17.60 0.13 -31.89
CA THR A 822 -16.51 -0.85 -31.94
C THR A 822 -16.80 -2.03 -31.01
N LEU A 823 -17.05 -3.21 -31.57
CA LEU A 823 -17.14 -4.47 -30.83
C LEU A 823 -15.72 -5.04 -30.62
N ALA A 824 -15.12 -4.73 -29.47
CA ALA A 824 -13.77 -5.12 -29.13
C ALA A 824 -13.73 -6.57 -28.61
N ASP A 825 -13.75 -7.55 -29.51
CA ASP A 825 -13.72 -8.99 -29.21
C ASP A 825 -12.36 -9.46 -28.66
N LYS A 826 -12.07 -9.10 -27.40
CA LYS A 826 -10.98 -9.63 -26.59
C LYS A 826 -11.34 -9.55 -25.11
N ASN A 827 -10.84 -10.52 -24.34
CA ASN A 827 -10.99 -10.50 -22.88
C ASN A 827 -10.29 -9.27 -22.30
N ALA A 828 -10.99 -8.55 -21.42
CA ALA A 828 -10.48 -7.41 -20.66
C ALA A 828 -10.44 -7.74 -19.15
N PRO A 829 -9.47 -8.54 -18.66
CA PRO A 829 -9.53 -9.09 -17.31
C PRO A 829 -8.96 -8.18 -16.22
N ASN A 830 -7.96 -7.35 -16.53
CA ASN A 830 -7.21 -6.57 -15.54
C ASN A 830 -7.52 -5.06 -15.62
N GLU A 831 -7.23 -4.35 -14.53
CA GLU A 831 -7.46 -2.91 -14.43
C GLU A 831 -6.62 -2.09 -15.43
N GLU A 832 -5.46 -2.61 -15.83
CA GLU A 832 -4.56 -2.01 -16.82
C GLU A 832 -5.24 -1.85 -18.19
N VAL A 833 -5.97 -2.88 -18.65
CA VAL A 833 -6.78 -2.81 -19.87
C VAL A 833 -7.94 -1.82 -19.70
N TRP A 834 -8.58 -1.79 -18.52
CA TRP A 834 -9.68 -0.86 -18.27
C TRP A 834 -9.21 0.60 -18.33
N ARG A 835 -8.05 0.93 -17.76
CA ARG A 835 -7.42 2.25 -17.89
C ARG A 835 -7.07 2.61 -19.34
N GLN A 836 -6.60 1.64 -20.14
CA GLN A 836 -6.38 1.86 -21.58
C GLN A 836 -7.69 2.19 -22.32
N ILE A 837 -8.83 1.64 -21.88
CA ILE A 837 -10.15 1.97 -22.42
C ILE A 837 -10.59 3.37 -21.94
N GLU A 838 -10.43 3.70 -20.66
CA GLU A 838 -10.67 5.06 -20.14
C GLU A 838 -9.84 6.13 -20.87
N ASP A 839 -8.56 5.84 -21.19
CA ASP A 839 -7.69 6.71 -21.98
C ASP A 839 -8.17 6.85 -23.44
N MET A 840 -8.70 5.78 -24.05
CA MET A 840 -9.35 5.85 -25.37
C MET A 840 -10.65 6.66 -25.35
N CYS A 841 -11.44 6.56 -24.28
CA CYS A 841 -12.66 7.35 -24.08
C CYS A 841 -12.33 8.85 -24.04
N ARG A 842 -11.44 9.25 -23.11
CA ARG A 842 -10.96 10.63 -22.96
C ARG A 842 -10.37 11.20 -24.26
N SER A 843 -9.54 10.43 -24.96
CA SER A 843 -8.84 10.92 -26.16
C SER A 843 -9.64 10.84 -27.47
N THR A 844 -10.86 10.29 -27.47
CA THR A 844 -11.70 10.19 -28.68
C THR A 844 -13.17 10.61 -28.51
N MET A 845 -13.55 11.20 -27.37
CA MET A 845 -14.94 11.52 -26.99
C MET A 845 -15.87 10.33 -27.29
N ALA A 846 -15.57 9.21 -26.64
CA ALA A 846 -16.28 7.95 -26.82
C ALA A 846 -16.68 7.37 -25.48
N SER A 847 -17.91 6.88 -25.37
CA SER A 847 -18.36 6.07 -24.24
C SER A 847 -17.91 4.61 -24.43
N ALA A 848 -17.75 3.87 -23.33
CA ALA A 848 -17.43 2.45 -23.37
C ALA A 848 -18.42 1.65 -22.51
N VAL A 849 -18.71 0.42 -22.95
CA VAL A 849 -19.75 -0.43 -22.36
C VAL A 849 -19.15 -1.82 -22.06
N PRO A 850 -18.93 -2.16 -20.77
CA PRO A 850 -18.58 -3.52 -20.38
C PRO A 850 -19.78 -4.46 -20.55
N VAL A 851 -19.57 -5.56 -21.26
CA VAL A 851 -20.50 -6.70 -21.34
C VAL A 851 -19.92 -7.86 -20.54
N ILE A 852 -20.62 -8.29 -19.49
CA ILE A 852 -20.18 -9.37 -18.59
C ILE A 852 -21.17 -10.53 -18.55
N PRO A 853 -20.72 -11.80 -18.48
CA PRO A 853 -21.60 -12.93 -18.25
C PRO A 853 -22.17 -12.88 -16.82
N GLU A 854 -23.44 -13.24 -16.65
CA GLU A 854 -24.08 -13.36 -15.34
C GLU A 854 -23.53 -14.53 -14.52
N SER A 855 -23.38 -14.32 -13.21
CA SER A 855 -22.82 -15.29 -12.26
C SER A 855 -22.94 -14.75 -10.84
N GLU A 856 -23.27 -15.61 -9.87
CA GLU A 856 -23.27 -15.28 -8.43
C GLU A 856 -21.86 -14.97 -7.88
N GLY A 857 -20.81 -15.53 -8.49
CA GLY A 857 -19.43 -15.41 -8.02
C GLY A 857 -19.06 -16.43 -6.92
N THR A 858 -18.01 -16.11 -6.17
CA THR A 858 -17.51 -16.84 -4.99
C THR A 858 -16.85 -15.87 -4.01
N ASP A 859 -16.51 -16.33 -2.80
CA ASP A 859 -15.69 -15.62 -1.79
C ASP A 859 -14.32 -15.10 -2.29
N SER A 860 -13.82 -15.50 -3.47
CA SER A 860 -12.57 -14.97 -4.03
C SER A 860 -12.63 -14.48 -5.48
N ASN A 861 -13.74 -14.68 -6.22
CA ASN A 861 -13.83 -14.43 -7.65
C ASN A 861 -15.24 -13.97 -8.10
N PRO A 862 -15.39 -13.04 -9.06
CA PRO A 862 -16.70 -12.64 -9.60
C PRO A 862 -17.38 -13.72 -10.48
N PHE A 863 -16.70 -14.83 -10.80
CA PHE A 863 -17.27 -15.99 -11.49
C PHE A 863 -17.46 -17.18 -10.54
N SER A 864 -18.62 -17.85 -10.61
CA SER A 864 -18.92 -19.06 -9.83
C SER A 864 -18.20 -20.29 -10.37
N LEU A 865 -18.16 -21.37 -9.59
CA LEU A 865 -17.63 -22.66 -10.07
C LEU A 865 -18.48 -23.23 -11.21
N ASP A 866 -19.81 -23.01 -11.17
CA ASP A 866 -20.77 -23.33 -12.22
C ASP A 866 -20.40 -22.62 -13.54
N ALA A 867 -20.13 -21.31 -13.47
CA ALA A 867 -19.72 -20.51 -14.63
C ALA A 867 -18.37 -20.99 -15.17
N LEU A 868 -17.40 -21.27 -14.29
CA LEU A 868 -16.10 -21.83 -14.67
C LEU A 868 -16.23 -23.21 -15.34
N ALA A 869 -17.10 -24.08 -14.82
CA ALA A 869 -17.39 -25.40 -15.40
C ALA A 869 -17.94 -25.25 -16.82
N VAL A 870 -18.94 -24.40 -17.01
CA VAL A 870 -19.54 -24.09 -18.33
C VAL A 870 -18.52 -23.47 -19.29
N PHE A 871 -17.67 -22.55 -18.82
CA PHE A 871 -16.62 -21.94 -19.65
C PHE A 871 -15.58 -22.96 -20.14
N ILE A 872 -15.10 -23.84 -19.25
CA ILE A 872 -14.19 -24.94 -19.62
C ILE A 872 -14.89 -25.90 -20.59
N PHE A 873 -16.12 -26.32 -20.29
CA PHE A 873 -16.88 -27.27 -21.10
C PHE A 873 -17.13 -26.74 -22.53
N ARG A 874 -17.58 -25.49 -22.69
CA ARG A 874 -17.73 -24.83 -24.01
C ARG A 874 -16.41 -24.75 -24.79
N VAL A 875 -15.28 -24.57 -24.10
CA VAL A 875 -13.93 -24.59 -24.71
C VAL A 875 -13.49 -26.00 -25.09
N LEU A 876 -13.91 -27.03 -24.36
CA LEU A 876 -13.63 -28.44 -24.67
C LEU A 876 -14.54 -29.03 -25.77
N GLN A 877 -15.66 -28.39 -26.10
CA GLN A 877 -16.55 -28.81 -27.20
C GLN A 877 -16.12 -28.25 -28.57
N ARG A 878 -15.63 -27.00 -28.62
CA ARG A 878 -15.31 -26.31 -29.88
C ARG A 878 -14.09 -26.88 -30.60
N VAL A 879 -13.94 -26.52 -31.88
CA VAL A 879 -12.92 -27.04 -32.81
C VAL A 879 -12.39 -25.90 -33.68
N ASN A 880 -11.11 -25.94 -34.06
CA ASN A 880 -10.45 -25.00 -34.97
C ASN A 880 -10.60 -23.52 -34.54
N HIS A 881 -10.51 -23.24 -33.23
CA HIS A 881 -10.63 -21.86 -32.74
C HIS A 881 -9.37 -21.04 -33.07
N PRO A 882 -9.46 -19.82 -33.66
CA PRO A 882 -8.28 -19.06 -34.10
C PRO A 882 -7.20 -18.82 -33.02
N GLY A 883 -7.60 -18.71 -31.75
CA GLY A 883 -6.70 -18.61 -30.60
C GLY A 883 -6.09 -19.93 -30.09
N ASN A 884 -6.20 -21.05 -30.80
CA ASN A 884 -5.65 -22.39 -30.47
C ASN A 884 -6.02 -22.93 -29.06
N LEU A 885 -7.16 -22.49 -28.52
CA LEU A 885 -7.71 -22.89 -27.23
C LEU A 885 -9.07 -23.56 -27.45
N ASP A 886 -9.05 -24.83 -27.82
CA ASP A 886 -10.22 -25.66 -28.11
C ASP A 886 -10.02 -27.11 -27.64
N LYS A 887 -10.85 -28.05 -28.09
CA LYS A 887 -10.78 -29.46 -27.68
C LYS A 887 -9.41 -30.12 -27.89
N ALA A 888 -8.66 -29.71 -28.92
CA ALA A 888 -7.34 -30.25 -29.24
C ALA A 888 -6.21 -29.62 -28.42
N SER A 889 -6.48 -28.51 -27.72
CA SER A 889 -5.49 -27.85 -26.85
C SER A 889 -5.18 -28.74 -25.63
N PRO A 890 -3.92 -29.15 -25.38
CA PRO A 890 -3.60 -30.19 -24.39
C PRO A 890 -3.59 -29.70 -22.92
N ASN A 891 -3.76 -28.40 -22.67
CA ASN A 891 -3.74 -27.79 -21.33
C ASN A 891 -4.88 -26.76 -21.16
N ALA A 892 -6.06 -27.04 -21.74
CA ALA A 892 -7.17 -26.10 -21.78
C ALA A 892 -7.67 -25.72 -20.37
N GLY A 893 -7.80 -26.70 -19.47
CA GLY A 893 -8.17 -26.48 -18.07
C GLY A 893 -7.18 -25.57 -17.34
N TYR A 894 -5.87 -25.76 -17.54
CA TYR A 894 -4.85 -24.86 -16.98
C TYR A 894 -5.00 -23.42 -17.49
N VAL A 895 -5.21 -23.24 -18.80
CA VAL A 895 -5.35 -21.89 -19.40
C VAL A 895 -6.62 -21.19 -18.89
N LEU A 896 -7.70 -21.94 -18.73
CA LEU A 896 -8.94 -21.44 -18.13
C LEU A 896 -8.75 -21.04 -16.65
N LEU A 897 -8.04 -21.85 -15.86
CA LEU A 897 -7.67 -21.49 -14.49
C LEU A 897 -6.75 -20.27 -14.42
N MET A 898 -5.83 -20.10 -15.38
CA MET A 898 -4.99 -18.90 -15.48
C MET A 898 -5.85 -17.65 -15.70
N PHE A 899 -6.82 -17.69 -16.63
CA PHE A 899 -7.75 -16.57 -16.85
C PHE A 899 -8.65 -16.31 -15.64
N TYR A 900 -9.17 -17.36 -14.98
CA TYR A 900 -9.96 -17.24 -13.76
C TYR A 900 -9.18 -16.52 -12.65
N HIS A 901 -7.90 -16.86 -12.46
CA HIS A 901 -7.06 -16.21 -11.45
C HIS A 901 -6.64 -14.77 -11.77
N LEU A 902 -6.91 -14.23 -12.98
CA LEU A 902 -6.76 -12.79 -13.25
C LEU A 902 -7.83 -11.93 -12.55
N TYR A 903 -8.88 -12.57 -12.01
CA TYR A 903 -9.95 -11.94 -11.23
C TYR A 903 -9.91 -12.33 -9.73
N ASP A 904 -8.96 -13.16 -9.30
CA ASP A 904 -8.85 -13.62 -7.90
C ASP A 904 -8.47 -12.42 -6.99
N GLY A 905 -9.34 -12.07 -6.05
CA GLY A 905 -9.12 -10.92 -5.15
C GLY A 905 -9.50 -9.54 -5.73
N LYS A 906 -10.19 -9.44 -6.88
CA LYS A 906 -10.84 -8.20 -7.36
C LYS A 906 -12.11 -7.85 -6.57
N ALA A 907 -12.05 -7.93 -5.24
CA ALA A 907 -13.19 -7.74 -4.35
C ALA A 907 -12.75 -7.48 -2.89
N CYS A 908 -12.41 -6.22 -2.62
CA CYS A 908 -12.15 -5.66 -1.29
C CYS A 908 -12.41 -4.13 -1.31
N LYS A 909 -13.65 -3.70 -1.54
CA LYS A 909 -14.13 -2.30 -1.58
C LYS A 909 -15.61 -2.18 -1.13
N PHE A 910 -15.74 -1.78 0.13
CA PHE A 910 -16.89 -1.12 0.78
C PHE A 910 -18.17 -1.90 1.16
N ASP A 911 -18.87 -1.27 2.12
CA ASP A 911 -20.13 -1.56 2.82
C ASP A 911 -20.35 -2.87 3.61
N GLY A 912 -20.95 -2.67 4.79
CA GLY A 912 -21.16 -3.68 5.85
C GLY A 912 -22.33 -4.64 5.63
N LEU A 913 -22.71 -4.93 4.39
CA LEU A 913 -23.78 -5.87 4.05
C LEU A 913 -23.23 -7.02 3.19
N SER A 914 -23.23 -8.24 3.75
CA SER A 914 -22.57 -9.41 3.17
C SER A 914 -23.15 -9.84 1.82
N TYR A 915 -22.57 -9.34 0.72
CA TYR A 915 -22.78 -9.86 -0.63
C TYR A 915 -21.44 -10.09 -1.33
N GLY A 916 -21.36 -11.19 -2.07
CA GLY A 916 -20.11 -11.69 -2.61
C GLY A 916 -19.48 -10.83 -3.71
N ASN A 917 -18.23 -11.18 -4.02
CA ASN A 917 -17.25 -10.54 -4.92
C ASN A 917 -17.76 -10.14 -6.31
N ARG A 918 -18.94 -10.61 -6.70
CA ARG A 918 -19.65 -10.17 -7.89
C ARG A 918 -20.07 -8.70 -7.81
N ARG A 919 -20.62 -8.22 -6.69
CA ARG A 919 -21.19 -6.86 -6.62
C ARG A 919 -20.13 -5.79 -6.81
N GLU A 920 -19.04 -5.86 -6.06
CA GLU A 920 -17.94 -4.88 -6.19
C GLU A 920 -17.36 -4.83 -7.61
N PHE A 921 -17.25 -5.99 -8.29
CA PHE A 921 -16.81 -6.08 -9.68
C PHE A 921 -17.80 -5.44 -10.67
N GLU A 922 -19.10 -5.50 -10.39
CA GLU A 922 -20.12 -4.80 -11.17
C GLU A 922 -20.09 -3.28 -10.87
N SER A 923 -19.96 -2.88 -9.61
CA SER A 923 -19.84 -1.47 -9.20
C SER A 923 -18.60 -0.80 -9.79
N GLU A 924 -17.41 -1.41 -9.71
CA GLU A 924 -16.18 -0.83 -10.27
C GLU A 924 -16.30 -0.61 -11.79
N LEU A 925 -16.97 -1.51 -12.51
CA LEU A 925 -17.24 -1.34 -13.93
C LEU A 925 -18.27 -0.23 -14.19
N TYR A 926 -19.33 -0.15 -13.40
CA TYR A 926 -20.36 0.88 -13.53
C TYR A 926 -19.82 2.30 -13.19
N GLU A 927 -19.05 2.45 -12.11
CA GLU A 927 -18.40 3.70 -11.71
C GLU A 927 -17.44 4.24 -12.77
N ARG A 928 -16.68 3.36 -13.44
CA ARG A 928 -15.68 3.74 -14.47
C ARG A 928 -16.29 4.07 -15.82
N PHE A 929 -17.43 3.48 -16.16
CA PHE A 929 -17.95 3.48 -17.54
C PHE A 929 -19.41 3.96 -17.66
N GLY A 930 -20.08 4.27 -16.55
CA GLY A 930 -21.46 4.80 -16.47
C GLY A 930 -22.56 3.83 -16.90
N SER A 931 -22.20 2.66 -17.40
CA SER A 931 -23.11 1.63 -17.90
C SER A 931 -22.50 0.25 -17.73
N LEU A 932 -23.36 -0.77 -17.65
CA LEU A 932 -22.95 -2.17 -17.53
C LEU A 932 -24.02 -3.06 -18.16
N VAL A 933 -23.62 -3.94 -19.08
CA VAL A 933 -24.53 -4.88 -19.76
C VAL A 933 -24.29 -6.29 -19.25
N LYS A 934 -25.38 -6.96 -18.88
CA LYS A 934 -25.37 -8.34 -18.36
C LYS A 934 -25.81 -9.32 -19.44
N MET A 935 -24.99 -10.32 -19.70
CA MET A 935 -25.28 -11.42 -20.62
C MET A 935 -25.67 -12.67 -19.82
N PRO A 936 -26.92 -13.16 -19.92
CA PRO A 936 -27.35 -14.39 -19.27
C PRO A 936 -26.43 -15.58 -19.56
N LEU A 937 -26.18 -16.40 -18.54
CA LEU A 937 -25.31 -17.58 -18.63
C LEU A 937 -25.91 -18.83 -18.00
N LEU A 938 -26.36 -18.70 -16.74
CA LEU A 938 -26.85 -19.79 -15.91
C LEU A 938 -28.32 -19.55 -15.57
N LYS A 939 -29.11 -20.63 -15.52
CA LYS A 939 -30.49 -20.56 -15.05
C LYS A 939 -30.56 -20.27 -13.54
N PRO A 940 -31.56 -19.50 -13.06
CA PRO A 940 -31.73 -19.19 -11.65
C PRO A 940 -32.28 -20.39 -10.85
N ASP A 941 -33.06 -21.25 -11.49
CA ASP A 941 -33.71 -22.45 -10.96
C ASP A 941 -32.86 -23.74 -11.12
N ARG A 942 -31.57 -23.58 -11.42
CA ARG A 942 -30.69 -24.72 -11.73
C ARG A 942 -30.43 -25.62 -10.52
N ASN A 943 -30.28 -26.92 -10.76
CA ASN A 943 -29.76 -27.87 -9.78
C ASN A 943 -28.30 -27.53 -9.40
N PRO A 944 -27.86 -27.80 -8.16
CA PRO A 944 -26.46 -27.62 -7.74
C PRO A 944 -25.46 -28.41 -8.59
N LEU A 945 -24.25 -27.87 -8.73
CA LEU A 945 -23.15 -28.51 -9.45
C LEU A 945 -22.75 -29.85 -8.80
N PRO A 946 -22.68 -30.98 -9.55
CA PRO A 946 -22.35 -32.29 -9.01
C PRO A 946 -21.00 -32.31 -8.28
N ASP A 947 -20.93 -32.98 -7.14
CA ASP A 947 -19.71 -33.01 -6.31
C ASP A 947 -18.46 -33.48 -7.08
N PRO A 948 -18.48 -34.47 -7.99
CA PRO A 948 -17.30 -34.81 -8.81
C PRO A 948 -16.77 -33.64 -9.66
N VAL A 949 -17.66 -32.81 -10.21
CA VAL A 949 -17.31 -31.63 -11.03
C VAL A 949 -16.75 -30.51 -10.13
N LYS A 950 -17.40 -30.28 -8.99
CA LYS A 950 -16.97 -29.32 -7.96
C LYS A 950 -15.60 -29.68 -7.38
N ASP A 951 -15.35 -30.96 -7.09
CA ASP A 951 -14.09 -31.44 -6.52
C ASP A 951 -12.94 -31.34 -7.52
N ILE A 952 -13.11 -31.73 -8.78
CA ILE A 952 -12.03 -31.62 -9.78
C ILE A 952 -11.66 -30.15 -10.08
N LEU A 953 -12.63 -29.23 -10.03
CA LEU A 953 -12.35 -27.79 -10.14
C LEU A 953 -11.58 -27.25 -8.93
N ASN A 954 -11.96 -27.64 -7.71
CA ASN A 954 -11.24 -27.26 -6.49
C ASN A 954 -9.83 -27.86 -6.45
N GLU A 955 -9.64 -29.11 -6.88
CA GLU A 955 -8.33 -29.74 -7.05
C GLU A 955 -7.44 -28.91 -8.00
N GLY A 956 -8.01 -28.48 -9.13
CA GLY A 956 -7.33 -27.65 -10.13
C GLY A 956 -6.93 -26.28 -9.62
N ILE A 957 -7.84 -25.58 -8.92
CA ILE A 957 -7.57 -24.27 -8.30
C ILE A 957 -6.43 -24.38 -7.27
N ASN A 958 -6.43 -25.45 -6.47
CA ASN A 958 -5.36 -25.70 -5.50
C ASN A 958 -4.03 -26.06 -6.17
N LEU A 959 -4.04 -26.88 -7.23
CA LEU A 959 -2.85 -27.19 -8.03
C LEU A 959 -2.29 -25.94 -8.74
N TYR A 960 -3.16 -25.04 -9.22
CA TYR A 960 -2.77 -23.76 -9.81
C TYR A 960 -2.02 -22.86 -8.82
N ARG A 961 -2.55 -22.76 -7.59
CA ARG A 961 -1.92 -22.00 -6.50
C ARG A 961 -0.59 -22.62 -6.09
N LEU A 962 -0.51 -23.94 -5.91
CA LEU A 962 0.74 -24.67 -5.60
C LEU A 962 1.81 -24.52 -6.69
N HIS A 963 1.41 -24.58 -7.96
CA HIS A 963 2.30 -24.38 -9.10
C HIS A 963 2.85 -22.95 -9.15
N THR A 964 1.95 -21.96 -9.13
CA THR A 964 2.31 -20.54 -9.25
C THR A 964 3.20 -20.07 -8.10
N ASN A 965 2.94 -20.54 -6.87
CA ASN A 965 3.74 -20.22 -5.69
C ASN A 965 5.19 -20.74 -5.75
N ARG A 966 5.47 -21.81 -6.52
CA ARG A 966 6.81 -22.41 -6.64
C ARG A 966 7.54 -21.98 -7.92
N HIS A 967 6.83 -21.84 -9.04
CA HIS A 967 7.42 -21.67 -10.38
C HIS A 967 7.01 -20.37 -11.08
N GLY A 968 6.12 -19.55 -10.49
CA GLY A 968 5.57 -18.36 -11.13
C GLY A 968 4.75 -18.69 -12.38
N ARG A 969 4.86 -17.86 -13.43
CA ARG A 969 4.18 -18.03 -14.74
C ARG A 969 4.87 -19.07 -15.64
N MET A 970 5.44 -20.13 -15.08
CA MET A 970 6.01 -21.23 -15.87
C MET A 970 4.89 -22.04 -16.55
N GLU A 971 5.13 -22.59 -17.74
CA GLU A 971 4.14 -23.44 -18.42
C GLU A 971 3.88 -24.74 -17.65
N PRO A 972 2.66 -25.29 -17.66
CA PRO A 972 2.29 -26.49 -16.88
C PRO A 972 3.05 -27.75 -17.31
N ALA A 973 3.55 -27.79 -18.55
CA ALA A 973 4.39 -28.87 -19.06
C ALA A 973 5.85 -28.83 -18.54
N LYS A 974 6.18 -27.85 -17.67
CA LYS A 974 7.52 -27.60 -17.13
C LYS A 974 7.44 -27.45 -15.60
N GLY A 975 8.56 -27.60 -14.92
CA GLY A 975 8.62 -27.51 -13.45
C GLY A 975 8.10 -28.76 -12.72
N SER A 976 7.93 -28.64 -11.41
CA SER A 976 7.81 -29.79 -10.48
C SER A 976 6.42 -30.42 -10.36
N TYR A 977 5.44 -30.02 -11.19
CA TYR A 977 4.05 -30.51 -11.08
C TYR A 977 3.45 -30.91 -12.44
N ALA A 978 4.29 -31.14 -13.46
CA ALA A 978 3.84 -31.36 -14.83
C ALA A 978 3.09 -32.69 -15.04
N LYS A 979 3.36 -33.70 -14.22
CA LYS A 979 2.64 -35.00 -14.26
C LYS A 979 1.26 -34.87 -13.62
N GLU A 980 1.18 -34.08 -12.56
CA GLU A 980 -0.03 -33.74 -11.82
C GLU A 980 -0.97 -32.93 -12.71
N TRP A 981 -0.45 -31.94 -13.45
CA TRP A 981 -1.23 -31.22 -14.47
C TRP A 981 -1.80 -32.14 -15.54
N ALA A 982 -0.99 -33.00 -16.15
CA ALA A 982 -1.45 -33.92 -17.19
C ALA A 982 -2.50 -34.92 -16.67
N ARG A 983 -2.34 -35.43 -15.44
CA ARG A 983 -3.33 -36.30 -14.77
C ARG A 983 -4.63 -35.56 -14.45
N TRP A 984 -4.53 -34.33 -13.96
CA TRP A 984 -5.67 -33.49 -13.61
C TRP A 984 -6.47 -33.08 -14.86
N GLU A 985 -5.80 -32.59 -15.91
CA GLU A 985 -6.43 -32.18 -17.17
C GLU A 985 -7.18 -33.35 -17.85
N LYS A 986 -6.63 -34.57 -17.78
CA LYS A 986 -7.33 -35.79 -18.23
C LYS A 986 -8.60 -36.04 -17.40
N ARG A 987 -8.50 -36.09 -16.07
CA ARG A 987 -9.64 -36.31 -15.17
C ARG A 987 -10.71 -35.23 -15.29
N LEU A 988 -10.32 -33.98 -15.48
CA LEU A 988 -11.21 -32.85 -15.73
C LEU A 988 -12.08 -33.10 -16.97
N ARG A 989 -11.48 -33.57 -18.07
CA ARG A 989 -12.22 -33.89 -19.30
C ARG A 989 -13.16 -35.07 -19.09
N GLU A 990 -12.68 -36.16 -18.49
CA GLU A 990 -13.48 -37.34 -18.18
C GLU A 990 -14.70 -36.98 -17.30
N ILE A 991 -14.52 -36.18 -16.26
CA ILE A 991 -15.58 -35.75 -15.36
C ILE A 991 -16.55 -34.75 -16.01
N LEU A 992 -16.06 -33.74 -16.75
CA LEU A 992 -16.94 -32.76 -17.41
C LEU A 992 -17.76 -33.39 -18.54
N PHE A 993 -17.19 -34.29 -19.35
CA PHE A 993 -17.95 -35.02 -20.36
C PHE A 993 -18.91 -36.05 -19.74
N GLY A 994 -18.52 -36.71 -18.64
CA GLY A 994 -19.41 -37.58 -17.87
C GLY A 994 -20.56 -36.86 -17.15
N ASN A 995 -20.55 -35.52 -17.09
CA ASN A 995 -21.61 -34.67 -16.53
C ASN A 995 -22.20 -33.72 -17.60
N ALA A 996 -22.04 -34.04 -18.88
CA ALA A 996 -22.44 -33.17 -20.00
C ALA A 996 -23.92 -32.75 -19.95
N ASP A 997 -24.84 -33.68 -19.64
CA ASP A 997 -26.28 -33.38 -19.60
C ASP A 997 -26.64 -32.37 -18.51
N HIS A 998 -26.04 -32.50 -17.32
CA HIS A 998 -26.17 -31.50 -16.27
C HIS A 998 -25.63 -30.14 -16.76
N LEU A 999 -24.39 -30.11 -17.27
CA LEU A 999 -23.75 -28.87 -17.72
C LEU A 999 -24.50 -28.19 -18.87
N ASN A 1000 -25.15 -28.95 -19.75
CA ASN A 1000 -26.07 -28.43 -20.77
C ASN A 1000 -27.35 -27.87 -20.13
N SER A 1001 -27.97 -28.63 -19.21
CA SER A 1001 -29.27 -28.29 -18.61
C SER A 1001 -29.29 -26.96 -17.84
N ILE A 1002 -28.18 -26.60 -17.19
CA ILE A 1002 -28.06 -25.40 -16.34
C ILE A 1002 -27.82 -24.09 -17.12
N GLN A 1003 -27.52 -24.17 -18.42
CA GLN A 1003 -27.20 -23.00 -19.25
C GLN A 1003 -28.46 -22.29 -19.76
N VAL A 1004 -28.39 -20.96 -19.88
CA VAL A 1004 -29.38 -20.18 -20.62
C VAL A 1004 -29.17 -20.37 -22.13
N PRO A 1005 -30.23 -20.59 -22.94
CA PRO A 1005 -30.13 -20.66 -24.40
C PRO A 1005 -29.47 -19.41 -24.99
N PHE A 1006 -28.54 -19.61 -25.92
CA PHE A 1006 -27.68 -18.52 -26.42
C PHE A 1006 -28.48 -17.40 -27.10
N ASP A 1007 -29.50 -17.75 -27.89
CA ASP A 1007 -30.31 -16.78 -28.65
C ASP A 1007 -31.09 -15.83 -27.72
N LEU A 1008 -31.52 -16.33 -26.55
CA LEU A 1008 -32.14 -15.51 -25.51
C LEU A 1008 -31.14 -14.54 -24.88
N ALA A 1009 -29.91 -14.98 -24.62
CA ALA A 1009 -28.85 -14.12 -24.11
C ALA A 1009 -28.44 -13.05 -25.15
N VAL A 1010 -28.37 -13.40 -26.43
CA VAL A 1010 -28.15 -12.45 -27.54
C VAL A 1010 -29.27 -11.40 -27.60
N LYS A 1011 -30.54 -11.82 -27.51
CA LYS A 1011 -31.69 -10.89 -27.50
C LYS A 1011 -31.60 -9.89 -26.36
N GLN A 1012 -31.38 -10.35 -25.12
CA GLN A 1012 -31.33 -9.47 -23.95
C GLN A 1012 -30.10 -8.54 -23.94
N VAL A 1013 -28.97 -8.96 -24.50
CA VAL A 1013 -27.79 -8.09 -24.67
C VAL A 1013 -28.03 -7.03 -25.74
N LEU A 1014 -28.66 -7.39 -26.87
CA LEU A 1014 -29.04 -6.43 -27.91
C LEU A 1014 -30.03 -5.38 -27.41
N GLU A 1015 -30.96 -5.76 -26.53
CA GLU A 1015 -31.94 -4.88 -25.90
C GLU A 1015 -31.24 -3.86 -24.97
N GLN A 1016 -30.44 -4.33 -24.02
CA GLN A 1016 -29.63 -3.46 -23.14
C GLN A 1016 -28.68 -2.53 -23.92
N LEU A 1017 -27.99 -3.04 -24.95
CA LEU A 1017 -27.09 -2.22 -25.77
C LEU A 1017 -27.82 -1.16 -26.59
N LYS A 1018 -29.07 -1.41 -27.01
CA LYS A 1018 -29.92 -0.41 -27.68
C LYS A 1018 -30.27 0.75 -26.75
N ASP A 1019 -30.52 0.48 -25.48
CA ASP A 1019 -30.93 1.52 -24.53
C ASP A 1019 -29.75 2.35 -24.01
N VAL A 1020 -28.57 1.74 -23.87
CA VAL A 1020 -27.31 2.49 -23.67
C VAL A 1020 -26.97 3.35 -24.90
N ALA A 1021 -27.14 2.82 -26.13
CA ALA A 1021 -26.86 3.57 -27.35
C ALA A 1021 -27.73 4.83 -27.53
N LYS A 1022 -29.00 4.80 -27.05
CA LYS A 1022 -29.93 5.94 -27.06
C LYS A 1022 -29.61 7.05 -26.04
N GLY A 1023 -28.56 6.91 -25.22
CA GLY A 1023 -28.18 7.91 -24.22
C GLY A 1023 -28.98 7.88 -22.92
N GLY A 1024 -29.63 6.75 -22.59
CA GLY A 1024 -30.37 6.58 -21.32
C GLY A 1024 -29.50 6.60 -20.06
N TYR A 1025 -28.17 6.59 -20.21
CA TYR A 1025 -27.19 6.62 -19.14
C TYR A 1025 -26.21 7.76 -19.37
N LYS A 1026 -26.16 8.75 -18.46
CA LYS A 1026 -25.04 9.69 -18.39
C LYS A 1026 -23.82 8.97 -17.84
N THR A 1027 -22.67 9.13 -18.47
CA THR A 1027 -21.38 8.84 -17.84
C THR A 1027 -21.21 9.71 -16.59
N PRO A 1028 -20.78 9.16 -15.45
CA PRO A 1028 -20.55 9.96 -14.25
C PRO A 1028 -19.28 10.81 -14.44
N ASP A 1029 -19.32 12.07 -14.00
CA ASP A 1029 -18.17 12.99 -13.96
C ASP A 1029 -17.14 12.59 -12.88
N THR A 1030 -16.63 11.37 -12.98
CA THR A 1030 -15.55 10.82 -12.15
C THR A 1030 -14.19 11.24 -12.67
N GLU A 1031 -13.97 12.54 -12.76
CA GLU A 1031 -12.65 13.15 -12.60
C GLU A 1031 -12.11 12.70 -11.22
N LYS A 1032 -11.43 11.54 -11.18
CA LYS A 1032 -10.77 11.02 -9.98
C LYS A 1032 -9.70 12.04 -9.57
N ARG A 1033 -10.06 12.89 -8.59
CA ARG A 1033 -9.31 14.05 -8.08
C ARG A 1033 -7.81 13.84 -8.22
N LYS A 1034 -7.19 14.67 -9.06
CA LYS A 1034 -5.80 14.50 -9.51
C LYS A 1034 -4.86 14.53 -8.32
N PHE A 1035 -4.34 13.36 -7.92
CA PHE A 1035 -3.36 13.26 -6.84
C PHE A 1035 -2.03 13.88 -7.26
N GLY A 1036 -1.63 14.97 -6.61
CA GLY A 1036 -0.30 15.57 -6.70
C GLY A 1036 -0.33 17.10 -6.68
N ASN A 1037 0.32 17.69 -5.67
CA ASN A 1037 0.71 19.10 -5.55
C ASN A 1037 -0.38 20.14 -5.89
N ILE A 1038 -1.26 20.44 -4.92
CA ILE A 1038 -2.10 21.65 -4.96
C ILE A 1038 -1.18 22.88 -4.97
N VAL A 1039 -1.30 23.69 -6.01
CA VAL A 1039 -0.61 24.97 -6.21
C VAL A 1039 -1.49 26.14 -5.79
N PHE A 1040 -2.80 26.11 -6.07
CA PHE A 1040 -3.72 27.18 -5.65
C PHE A 1040 -5.17 26.73 -5.44
N ALA A 1041 -5.93 27.55 -4.72
CA ALA A 1041 -7.38 27.48 -4.63
C ALA A 1041 -7.99 28.54 -5.56
N ALA A 1042 -9.02 28.18 -6.33
CA ALA A 1042 -9.71 29.10 -7.23
C ALA A 1042 -11.20 28.79 -7.40
N VAL A 1043 -11.94 29.78 -7.88
CA VAL A 1043 -13.33 29.64 -8.32
C VAL A 1043 -13.33 29.43 -9.83
N THR A 1044 -13.73 28.25 -10.28
CA THR A 1044 -13.83 27.86 -11.69
C THR A 1044 -15.11 28.44 -12.29
N LEU A 1045 -15.03 29.17 -13.40
CA LEU A 1045 -16.17 29.90 -13.97
C LEU A 1045 -16.71 29.20 -15.24
N PRO A 1046 -18.04 29.10 -15.43
CA PRO A 1046 -18.64 28.60 -16.67
C PRO A 1046 -18.27 29.49 -17.86
N VAL A 1047 -17.38 28.98 -18.73
CA VAL A 1047 -16.82 29.74 -19.86
C VAL A 1047 -17.91 30.25 -20.81
N GLY A 1048 -19.04 29.54 -20.95
CA GLY A 1048 -20.19 30.01 -21.72
C GLY A 1048 -20.85 31.27 -21.14
N GLU A 1049 -21.00 31.36 -19.81
CA GLU A 1049 -21.55 32.54 -19.14
C GLU A 1049 -20.60 33.73 -19.25
N ILE A 1050 -19.29 33.50 -19.11
CA ILE A 1050 -18.27 34.55 -19.31
C ILE A 1050 -18.26 35.05 -20.76
N LYS A 1051 -18.41 34.16 -21.77
CA LYS A 1051 -18.54 34.58 -23.18
C LYS A 1051 -19.79 35.43 -23.40
N ASN A 1052 -20.94 34.99 -22.91
CA ASN A 1052 -22.19 35.76 -23.00
C ASN A 1052 -22.07 37.15 -22.35
N LEU A 1053 -21.36 37.26 -21.22
CA LEU A 1053 -21.06 38.54 -20.58
C LEU A 1053 -20.17 39.45 -21.44
N LEU A 1054 -19.12 38.89 -22.06
CA LEU A 1054 -18.25 39.65 -22.97
C LEU A 1054 -18.96 40.08 -24.26
N ASP A 1055 -19.80 39.21 -24.83
CA ASP A 1055 -20.65 39.57 -25.98
C ASP A 1055 -21.64 40.69 -25.61
N LYS A 1056 -22.23 40.66 -24.41
CA LYS A 1056 -23.07 41.76 -23.92
C LYS A 1056 -22.29 43.06 -23.84
N LEU A 1057 -21.11 43.06 -23.19
CA LEU A 1057 -20.27 44.26 -23.07
C LEU A 1057 -19.77 44.79 -24.42
N ALA A 1058 -19.50 43.91 -25.39
CA ALA A 1058 -19.15 44.30 -26.76
C ALA A 1058 -20.33 44.89 -27.57
N ASN A 1059 -21.58 44.73 -27.11
CA ASN A 1059 -22.74 45.42 -27.68
C ASN A 1059 -23.07 46.72 -26.95
N GLU A 1060 -22.64 46.88 -25.69
CA GLU A 1060 -22.95 48.05 -24.84
C GLU A 1060 -21.85 49.13 -24.85
N ASP A 1061 -20.56 48.77 -24.97
CA ASP A 1061 -19.44 49.74 -25.02
C ASP A 1061 -18.54 49.57 -26.28
N PRO A 1062 -18.33 50.64 -27.09
CA PRO A 1062 -17.50 50.57 -28.30
C PRO A 1062 -16.01 50.26 -28.08
N LYS A 1063 -15.44 50.59 -26.91
CA LYS A 1063 -14.05 50.30 -26.56
C LYS A 1063 -13.90 48.83 -26.15
N ALA A 1064 -14.84 48.30 -25.36
CA ALA A 1064 -14.93 46.85 -25.10
C ALA A 1064 -14.98 46.09 -26.41
N LYS A 1065 -15.88 46.51 -27.33
CA LYS A 1065 -16.02 45.90 -28.66
C LYS A 1065 -14.69 45.88 -29.43
N SER A 1066 -14.06 47.04 -29.60
CA SER A 1066 -12.82 47.18 -30.35
C SER A 1066 -11.69 46.29 -29.80
N PHE A 1067 -11.60 46.15 -28.48
CA PHE A 1067 -10.57 45.30 -27.85
C PHE A 1067 -10.90 43.80 -27.97
N LEU A 1068 -12.15 43.41 -27.74
CA LEU A 1068 -12.59 42.01 -27.76
C LEU A 1068 -12.58 41.41 -29.17
N GLU A 1069 -12.91 42.22 -30.19
CA GLU A 1069 -12.85 41.81 -31.60
C GLU A 1069 -11.40 41.66 -32.10
N ASP A 1070 -10.51 42.62 -31.81
CA ASP A 1070 -9.10 42.58 -32.23
C ASP A 1070 -8.34 41.35 -31.69
N LYS A 1071 -8.59 40.96 -30.42
CA LYS A 1071 -7.99 39.74 -29.83
C LYS A 1071 -8.78 38.46 -30.13
N ASN A 1072 -9.91 38.54 -30.84
CA ASN A 1072 -10.87 37.46 -31.08
C ASN A 1072 -11.23 36.70 -29.78
N LEU A 1073 -11.41 37.48 -28.71
CA LEU A 1073 -11.24 37.02 -27.32
C LEU A 1073 -12.40 36.13 -26.87
N VAL A 1074 -13.62 36.45 -27.32
CA VAL A 1074 -14.83 35.64 -27.12
C VAL A 1074 -14.67 34.22 -27.68
N ASN A 1075 -14.06 34.06 -28.86
CA ASN A 1075 -13.85 32.73 -29.43
C ASN A 1075 -12.71 31.98 -28.71
N ASN A 1076 -11.61 32.68 -28.42
CA ASN A 1076 -10.38 32.09 -27.89
C ASN A 1076 -10.40 31.77 -26.38
N LEU A 1077 -11.31 32.33 -25.58
CA LEU A 1077 -11.41 32.03 -24.16
C LEU A 1077 -11.81 30.54 -23.95
N MET A 1078 -10.89 29.75 -23.40
CA MET A 1078 -11.08 28.30 -23.16
C MET A 1078 -11.32 27.94 -21.69
N LYS A 1079 -10.89 28.79 -20.76
CA LYS A 1079 -11.04 28.64 -19.30
C LYS A 1079 -11.12 30.02 -18.66
N ALA A 1080 -11.86 30.14 -17.56
CA ALA A 1080 -11.89 31.33 -16.71
C ALA A 1080 -11.93 30.88 -15.24
N HIS A 1081 -11.20 31.57 -14.37
CA HIS A 1081 -11.21 31.32 -12.93
C HIS A 1081 -10.80 32.56 -12.15
N ILE A 1082 -11.09 32.59 -10.85
CA ILE A 1082 -10.63 33.62 -9.91
C ILE A 1082 -9.73 32.96 -8.86
N THR A 1083 -8.47 33.36 -8.77
CA THR A 1083 -7.55 32.89 -7.72
C THR A 1083 -8.01 33.38 -6.35
N LEU A 1084 -8.22 32.44 -5.43
CA LEU A 1084 -8.56 32.71 -4.03
C LEU A 1084 -7.29 32.77 -3.17
N ALA A 1085 -6.38 31.81 -3.34
CA ALA A 1085 -5.07 31.84 -2.71
C ALA A 1085 -4.09 30.96 -3.47
N HIS A 1086 -2.93 31.53 -3.83
CA HIS A 1086 -1.78 30.80 -4.35
C HIS A 1086 -0.82 30.36 -3.24
N LYS A 1087 -0.35 29.10 -3.26
CA LYS A 1087 0.50 28.44 -2.23
C LYS A 1087 1.81 29.19 -1.98
N ARG A 1088 2.44 29.70 -3.04
CA ARG A 1088 3.70 30.48 -2.95
C ARG A 1088 3.51 31.84 -2.28
N SER A 1089 2.36 32.48 -2.48
CA SER A 1089 2.10 33.86 -2.02
C SER A 1089 1.53 33.92 -0.61
N HIS A 1090 0.76 32.90 -0.22
CA HIS A 1090 -0.02 32.90 1.03
C HIS A 1090 0.24 31.70 1.94
N GLY A 1091 1.13 30.78 1.54
CA GLY A 1091 1.43 29.54 2.27
C GLY A 1091 0.43 28.40 2.03
N VAL A 1092 0.89 27.17 2.30
CA VAL A 1092 0.12 25.93 2.15
C VAL A 1092 -1.17 25.95 2.95
N THR A 1093 -1.12 26.47 4.17
CA THR A 1093 -2.22 26.41 5.16
C THR A 1093 -3.37 27.33 4.78
N THR A 1094 -3.05 28.52 4.26
CA THR A 1094 -4.05 29.42 3.67
C THR A 1094 -4.78 28.77 2.50
N VAL A 1095 -4.07 28.10 1.57
CA VAL A 1095 -4.70 27.36 0.46
C VAL A 1095 -5.56 26.21 1.00
N ALA A 1096 -5.01 25.40 1.91
CA ALA A 1096 -5.70 24.26 2.50
C ALA A 1096 -7.01 24.63 3.22
N SER A 1097 -7.09 25.83 3.80
CA SER A 1097 -8.28 26.32 4.51
C SER A 1097 -9.54 26.41 3.63
N TYR A 1098 -9.39 26.58 2.31
CA TYR A 1098 -10.52 26.60 1.37
C TYR A 1098 -11.10 25.20 1.09
N GLY A 1099 -10.42 24.12 1.51
CA GLY A 1099 -10.84 22.74 1.25
C GLY A 1099 -12.20 22.35 1.86
N VAL A 1100 -12.66 23.09 2.87
CA VAL A 1100 -14.01 22.94 3.46
C VAL A 1100 -15.12 23.24 2.44
N PHE A 1101 -14.82 24.08 1.46
CA PHE A 1101 -15.74 24.57 0.43
C PHE A 1101 -15.56 23.87 -0.92
N LEU A 1102 -14.71 22.83 -0.99
CA LEU A 1102 -14.38 22.14 -2.24
C LEU A 1102 -15.64 21.58 -2.91
N ASN A 1103 -15.72 21.73 -4.23
CA ASN A 1103 -16.86 21.33 -5.07
C ASN A 1103 -18.20 22.00 -4.73
N GLN A 1104 -18.20 23.13 -3.99
CA GLN A 1104 -19.41 23.91 -3.73
C GLN A 1104 -19.49 25.13 -4.65
N ASN A 1105 -20.71 25.47 -5.04
CA ASN A 1105 -20.99 26.61 -5.90
C ASN A 1105 -20.90 27.92 -5.09
N LEU A 1106 -20.22 28.91 -5.67
CA LEU A 1106 -20.10 30.26 -5.16
C LEU A 1106 -20.71 31.24 -6.17
N PRO A 1107 -21.69 32.09 -5.79
CA PRO A 1107 -22.07 33.23 -6.61
C PRO A 1107 -20.94 34.27 -6.63
N VAL A 1108 -20.64 34.77 -7.83
CA VAL A 1108 -19.59 35.75 -8.11
C VAL A 1108 -20.22 36.89 -8.90
N ASP A 1109 -20.16 38.11 -8.38
CA ASP A 1109 -20.69 39.30 -9.05
C ASP A 1109 -19.58 40.04 -9.80
N PHE A 1110 -19.69 40.13 -11.12
CA PHE A 1110 -18.75 40.90 -11.93
C PHE A 1110 -19.14 42.38 -11.99
N THR A 1111 -18.23 43.26 -11.58
CA THR A 1111 -18.48 44.70 -11.41
C THR A 1111 -17.79 45.59 -12.44
N ALA A 1112 -16.71 45.13 -13.08
CA ALA A 1112 -16.05 45.88 -14.15
C ALA A 1112 -15.23 44.98 -15.08
N LEU A 1113 -15.02 45.44 -16.32
CA LEU A 1113 -13.99 44.94 -17.24
C LEU A 1113 -12.82 45.93 -17.25
N LEU A 1114 -11.60 45.45 -16.96
CA LEU A 1114 -10.38 46.24 -17.03
C LEU A 1114 -9.44 45.66 -18.10
N PHE A 1115 -8.87 46.52 -18.96
CA PHE A 1115 -7.96 46.09 -20.00
C PHE A 1115 -6.91 47.13 -20.41
N SER A 1116 -5.79 46.65 -20.94
CA SER A 1116 -4.72 47.41 -21.59
C SER A 1116 -4.20 46.61 -22.79
N ASP A 1117 -3.28 47.18 -23.57
CA ASP A 1117 -2.65 46.52 -24.73
C ASP A 1117 -2.03 45.14 -24.44
N LYS A 1118 -1.78 44.82 -23.15
CA LYS A 1118 -1.12 43.59 -22.68
C LYS A 1118 -1.97 42.66 -21.82
N LEU A 1119 -3.09 43.13 -21.27
CA LEU A 1119 -3.81 42.46 -20.16
C LEU A 1119 -5.31 42.73 -20.25
N ALA A 1120 -6.14 41.74 -19.93
CA ALA A 1120 -7.56 41.96 -19.67
C ALA A 1120 -8.09 41.04 -18.58
N ALA A 1121 -8.92 41.57 -17.68
CA ALA A 1121 -9.56 40.83 -16.60
C ALA A 1121 -10.92 41.43 -16.20
N LEU A 1122 -11.82 40.59 -15.69
CA LEU A 1122 -13.05 41.03 -15.02
C LEU A 1122 -12.78 41.21 -13.52
N GLU A 1123 -13.16 42.35 -12.96
CA GLU A 1123 -13.23 42.58 -11.51
C GLU A 1123 -14.41 41.81 -10.90
N ALA A 1124 -14.15 41.11 -9.80
CA ALA A 1124 -15.11 40.19 -9.19
C ALA A 1124 -15.32 40.43 -7.70
N GLN A 1125 -16.57 40.41 -7.25
CA GLN A 1125 -16.94 40.33 -5.85
C GLN A 1125 -17.41 38.92 -5.51
N LEU A 1126 -16.90 38.36 -4.42
CA LEU A 1126 -17.16 36.99 -3.99
C LEU A 1126 -18.28 36.95 -2.96
N GLY A 1127 -19.27 36.08 -3.18
CA GLY A 1127 -20.40 35.87 -2.28
C GLY A 1127 -20.09 34.94 -1.10
N SER A 1128 -21.10 34.17 -0.69
CA SER A 1128 -21.04 33.31 0.50
C SER A 1128 -21.46 31.87 0.19
N ILE A 1129 -20.87 30.92 0.90
CA ILE A 1129 -21.23 29.49 0.86
C ILE A 1129 -21.79 29.11 2.24
N ASN A 1130 -23.02 28.59 2.30
CA ASN A 1130 -23.71 28.22 3.55
C ASN A 1130 -23.75 29.35 4.62
N GLY A 1131 -23.66 30.61 4.19
CA GLY A 1131 -23.59 31.79 5.07
C GLY A 1131 -22.17 32.28 5.41
N GLU A 1132 -21.12 31.49 5.20
CA GLU A 1132 -19.72 31.94 5.37
C GLU A 1132 -19.27 32.71 4.11
N LYS A 1133 -18.90 33.99 4.26
CA LYS A 1133 -18.42 34.82 3.14
C LYS A 1133 -17.04 34.33 2.68
N ILE A 1134 -16.91 33.99 1.41
CA ILE A 1134 -15.64 33.61 0.82
C ILE A 1134 -14.88 34.88 0.43
N ASN A 1135 -13.64 35.00 0.90
CA ASN A 1135 -12.76 36.12 0.57
C ASN A 1135 -11.52 35.58 -0.14
N SER A 1136 -11.05 36.26 -1.20
CA SER A 1136 -9.72 36.01 -1.75
C SER A 1136 -8.64 36.57 -0.82
N LYS A 1137 -7.40 36.13 -1.02
CA LYS A 1137 -6.19 36.71 -0.44
C LYS A 1137 -5.49 37.68 -1.40
N ASN A 1138 -5.82 37.64 -2.68
CA ASN A 1138 -5.46 38.69 -3.62
C ASN A 1138 -6.27 39.95 -3.26
N GLU A 1139 -5.60 41.10 -3.14
CA GLU A 1139 -6.23 42.38 -2.76
C GLU A 1139 -7.32 42.81 -3.76
N TRP A 1140 -7.14 42.44 -5.03
CA TRP A 1140 -8.11 42.64 -6.12
C TRP A 1140 -8.53 41.28 -6.69
N PRO A 1141 -9.70 40.73 -6.30
CA PRO A 1141 -10.22 39.48 -6.87
C PRO A 1141 -10.68 39.72 -8.31
N HIS A 1142 -10.16 38.95 -9.25
CA HIS A 1142 -10.41 39.12 -10.67
C HIS A 1142 -10.34 37.81 -11.44
N ALA A 1143 -10.97 37.76 -12.61
CA ALA A 1143 -10.87 36.67 -13.57
C ALA A 1143 -10.05 37.14 -14.79
N THR A 1144 -8.81 36.69 -14.92
CA THR A 1144 -7.96 37.03 -16.08
C THR A 1144 -8.51 36.38 -17.35
N LEU A 1145 -8.80 37.20 -18.36
CA LEU A 1145 -9.37 36.79 -19.63
C LEU A 1145 -8.30 36.57 -20.71
N TRP A 1146 -7.26 37.42 -20.72
CA TRP A 1146 -6.23 37.44 -21.76
C TRP A 1146 -4.95 38.12 -21.29
N THR A 1147 -3.81 37.65 -21.79
CA THR A 1147 -2.52 38.33 -21.72
C THR A 1147 -1.84 38.35 -23.09
N ALA A 1148 -0.99 39.35 -23.33
CA ALA A 1148 -0.13 39.37 -24.51
C ALA A 1148 0.94 38.27 -24.46
N PRO A 1149 1.45 37.81 -25.62
CA PRO A 1149 2.53 36.83 -25.67
C PRO A 1149 3.77 37.27 -24.87
N GLY A 1150 4.11 36.50 -23.84
CA GLY A 1150 5.22 36.79 -22.91
C GLY A 1150 4.83 37.53 -21.62
N THR A 1151 3.59 37.98 -21.48
CA THR A 1151 3.05 38.56 -20.23
C THR A 1151 2.34 37.49 -19.40
N ALA A 1152 2.66 37.40 -18.11
CA ALA A 1152 2.13 36.39 -17.20
C ALA A 1152 0.72 36.76 -16.70
N PRO A 1153 -0.21 35.80 -16.49
CA PRO A 1153 -1.55 36.08 -15.94
C PRO A 1153 -1.54 36.84 -14.62
N LYS A 1154 -0.53 36.59 -13.78
CA LYS A 1154 -0.25 37.28 -12.52
C LYS A 1154 -0.10 38.81 -12.65
N GLU A 1155 0.37 39.31 -13.80
CA GLU A 1155 0.50 40.75 -14.05
C GLU A 1155 -0.87 41.46 -14.10
N ALA A 1156 -1.98 40.72 -14.31
CA ALA A 1156 -3.33 41.29 -14.24
C ALA A 1156 -3.67 41.94 -12.90
N ASN A 1157 -3.04 41.53 -11.79
CA ASN A 1157 -3.14 42.22 -10.48
C ASN A 1157 -2.75 43.72 -10.55
N THR A 1158 -1.98 44.15 -11.56
CA THR A 1158 -1.58 45.56 -11.75
C THR A 1158 -2.64 46.41 -12.48
N LEU A 1159 -3.69 45.80 -13.05
CA LEU A 1159 -4.70 46.52 -13.84
C LEU A 1159 -5.36 47.70 -13.08
N PRO A 1160 -5.73 47.60 -11.78
CA PRO A 1160 -6.26 48.75 -11.04
C PRO A 1160 -5.27 49.92 -10.95
N GLN A 1161 -3.98 49.63 -10.72
CA GLN A 1161 -2.94 50.65 -10.72
C GLN A 1161 -2.79 51.27 -12.13
N LEU A 1162 -2.74 50.44 -13.18
CA LEU A 1162 -2.66 50.93 -14.57
C LEU A 1162 -3.86 51.80 -14.96
N VAL A 1163 -5.07 51.53 -14.45
CA VAL A 1163 -6.23 52.43 -14.61
C VAL A 1163 -6.00 53.76 -13.90
N SER A 1164 -5.50 53.74 -12.66
CA SER A 1164 -5.18 54.98 -11.91
C SER A 1164 -4.06 55.81 -12.57
N GLU A 1165 -3.16 55.18 -13.30
CA GLU A 1165 -2.09 55.81 -14.08
C GLU A 1165 -2.52 56.22 -15.50
N GLY A 1166 -3.79 55.99 -15.89
CA GLY A 1166 -4.31 56.30 -17.23
C GLY A 1166 -3.79 55.39 -18.35
N LYS A 1167 -3.18 54.25 -18.00
CA LYS A 1167 -2.55 53.27 -18.92
C LYS A 1167 -3.43 52.04 -19.21
N ALA A 1168 -4.61 51.96 -18.59
CA ALA A 1168 -5.61 50.93 -18.82
C ALA A 1168 -7.01 51.55 -18.82
N THR A 1169 -7.95 50.91 -19.52
CA THR A 1169 -9.37 51.28 -19.55
C THR A 1169 -10.13 50.44 -18.52
N ARG A 1170 -11.09 51.08 -17.82
CA ARG A 1170 -12.12 50.43 -17.00
C ARG A 1170 -13.49 50.68 -17.62
N ILE A 1171 -14.34 49.67 -17.62
CA ILE A 1171 -15.76 49.74 -18.00
C ILE A 1171 -16.56 49.08 -16.87
N ASP A 1172 -17.41 49.85 -16.20
CA ASP A 1172 -18.22 49.36 -15.08
C ASP A 1172 -19.47 48.60 -15.57
N ILE A 1173 -19.86 47.57 -14.83
CA ILE A 1173 -20.99 46.67 -15.13
C ILE A 1173 -22.14 47.01 -14.18
N VAL A 1174 -23.17 47.69 -14.69
CA VAL A 1174 -24.29 48.20 -13.89
C VAL A 1174 -25.64 47.77 -14.48
N PRO A 1175 -26.48 46.99 -13.75
CA PRO A 1175 -26.16 46.31 -12.49
C PRO A 1175 -25.07 45.23 -12.68
N PRO A 1176 -24.35 44.85 -11.61
CA PRO A 1176 -23.38 43.75 -11.64
C PRO A 1176 -24.01 42.45 -12.14
N VAL A 1177 -23.20 41.60 -12.78
CA VAL A 1177 -23.67 40.32 -13.34
C VAL A 1177 -23.17 39.15 -12.50
N THR A 1178 -24.09 38.48 -11.81
CA THR A 1178 -23.81 37.26 -11.04
C THR A 1178 -23.61 36.05 -11.96
N VAL A 1179 -22.51 35.33 -11.75
CA VAL A 1179 -22.18 34.03 -12.37
C VAL A 1179 -21.95 33.01 -11.25
N SER A 1180 -22.37 31.76 -11.43
CA SER A 1180 -22.12 30.70 -10.43
C SER A 1180 -20.88 29.89 -10.80
N GLY A 1181 -19.83 30.01 -10.00
CA GLY A 1181 -18.58 29.26 -10.17
C GLY A 1181 -18.41 28.14 -9.14
N VAL A 1182 -17.56 27.16 -9.44
CA VAL A 1182 -17.25 26.02 -8.54
C VAL A 1182 -15.90 26.21 -7.89
N LEU A 1183 -15.82 26.16 -6.56
CA LEU A 1183 -14.55 26.25 -5.84
C LEU A 1183 -13.77 24.92 -5.93
N ASP A 1184 -12.56 24.98 -6.50
CA ASP A 1184 -11.69 23.80 -6.68
C ASP A 1184 -10.20 24.11 -6.39
N PHE A 1185 -9.39 23.06 -6.32
CA PHE A 1185 -7.94 23.06 -6.15
C PHE A 1185 -7.23 22.74 -7.47
N TYR A 1186 -6.19 23.50 -7.78
CA TYR A 1186 -5.36 23.41 -8.99
C TYR A 1186 -3.90 23.14 -8.66
#